data_AF-A0A0D3KHF3-F1
#
_entry.id   AF-A0A0D3KHF3-F1
#
_cell.length_a   1.000
_cell.length_b   1.000
_cell.length_c   1.000
_cell.angle_alpha   90.00
_cell.angle_beta   90.00
_cell.angle_gamma   90.00
#
_symmetry.space_group_name_H-M   'P 1'
#
loop_
_entity.id
_entity.type
_entity.pdbx_description
1 polymer ?
#
loop_
_entity_poly.entity_id
_entity_poly.type
_entity_poly.pdbx_seq_one_letter_code
_entity_poly.pdbx_strand_id
1 'polypeptide(L)'
;MSLAAAVSFVEKCESPTELAKLSAAVAERQTALNQKKLAQSDAPLPTRAANPFLQADRAGSQQRKVQPDASLPTRAANPFLQADRARNGKSAPPKSPAKEAVAVLTAEAAVDQVMPEASPVKPTVLRKRPSAIESALTLVGLREDDAHLAEPPDGHALKKAWASFLAANEVLEAVQAYAELRAACRVPAEAFGQAAFDAVQTVTASSPVPHKTKSLMVALSNNLKKRPPPPKPEDSPRVVISGAGPVGLRAAVEAALMGMRVHVVEKRDSFSRVNILLLWPMTADDLMAYGARTFYPKFSNNNAMLHLGTREIQLVLLKNALLLGVRFSYGTEMVAVQAPASGAASWKAWTTEAAAKDAALAGVLDFKKLKIGAYQTGTGQGKCNMVQKSELDPSFALDASKKAPEGVTLLPFDALLLAEGEWSNSCVRLGIDKTIDRFSQAIGFVINMEFDPKDKLTKDTVLRSFTARPFDPAGKRLTAANIKFEFAEYLKGETHYIVVTIKKASLLEHNALRQDLPASDLLTKQNLDVEALMVLARKIATCIGLPEHTQFCDFHPAKLFDFSTRARCLAGFRVLAVQRDGTVTGSGLETHPYLREAETKYYERAAVQAEEEVTKRKKEMVELRKSIEAVEAAIAKGGCLGDMNEAQTQEFLKAQLEGQQRSVGELEKKTSVNEASATTARERQREWLAAVSAFSAGGSSLVPVLPIGDSMLEPFWPQGLGSNRGFHTALDAVWAVQVMKSEGLEAALLERSFWYDLMLQATWNNGLLRPADGWSADPATRYEGKAVVQQKEIYSNPTSKRLFRGSGATPERLLHAVS
;
A
#
# COMPACT_ATOMS: atom_id res chain seq x y z
N MET A 1 -11.41 24.44 36.28
CA MET A 1 -11.96 25.81 36.36
C MET A 1 -11.09 26.72 35.52
N SER A 2 -11.64 27.79 34.96
CA SER A 2 -10.85 28.87 34.34
C SER A 2 -10.19 29.74 35.42
N LEU A 3 -9.14 30.47 35.07
CA LEU A 3 -8.40 31.31 36.01
C LEU A 3 -9.29 32.41 36.64
N ALA A 4 -10.17 33.02 35.83
CA ALA A 4 -11.13 34.03 36.28
C ALA A 4 -12.09 33.53 37.38
N ALA A 5 -12.50 32.25 37.33
CA ALA A 5 -13.36 31.66 38.34
C ALA A 5 -12.65 31.41 39.69
N ALA A 6 -11.31 31.34 39.69
CA ALA A 6 -10.53 31.27 40.93
C ALA A 6 -10.35 32.66 41.55
N VAL A 7 -10.03 33.68 40.75
CA VAL A 7 -9.84 35.07 41.23
C VAL A 7 -11.11 35.60 41.91
N SER A 8 -12.26 35.50 41.24
CA SER A 8 -13.55 35.98 41.78
C SER A 8 -14.07 35.21 43.01
N PHE A 9 -13.43 34.08 43.36
CA PHE A 9 -13.72 33.34 44.59
C PHE A 9 -12.76 33.73 45.73
N VAL A 10 -11.49 33.99 45.43
CA VAL A 10 -10.51 34.50 46.41
C VAL A 10 -10.88 35.90 46.92
N GLU A 11 -11.45 36.75 46.06
CA GLU A 11 -11.98 38.08 46.41
C GLU A 11 -13.14 38.04 47.44
N LYS A 12 -13.66 36.86 47.79
CA LYS A 12 -14.80 36.67 48.71
C LYS A 12 -14.44 35.94 50.01
N CYS A 13 -13.16 35.63 50.25
CA CYS A 13 -12.71 35.02 51.49
C CYS A 13 -12.39 36.09 52.54
N GLU A 14 -13.38 36.47 53.36
CA GLU A 14 -13.26 37.55 54.34
C GLU A 14 -12.39 37.21 55.58
N SER A 15 -11.93 35.97 55.73
CA SER A 15 -11.06 35.55 56.85
C SER A 15 -9.77 34.86 56.40
N PRO A 16 -8.62 35.12 57.07
CA PRO A 16 -7.37 34.38 56.83
C PRO A 16 -7.52 32.86 57.01
N THR A 17 -8.42 32.45 57.91
CA THR A 17 -8.70 31.04 58.23
C THR A 17 -9.36 30.30 57.05
N GLU A 18 -10.22 30.97 56.28
CA GLU A 18 -10.78 30.39 55.05
C GLU A 18 -9.78 30.40 53.90
N LEU A 19 -9.00 31.47 53.77
CA LEU A 19 -7.96 31.58 52.75
C LEU A 19 -6.86 30.51 52.96
N ALA A 20 -6.53 30.18 54.21
CA ALA A 20 -5.67 29.06 54.58
C ALA A 20 -6.29 27.69 54.24
N LYS A 21 -7.60 27.47 54.52
CA LYS A 21 -8.31 26.24 54.11
C LYS A 21 -8.37 26.07 52.60
N LEU A 22 -8.59 27.16 51.86
CA LEU A 22 -8.61 27.15 50.40
C LEU A 22 -7.22 26.85 49.82
N SER A 23 -6.17 27.45 50.39
CA SER A 23 -4.78 27.16 50.05
C SER A 23 -4.42 25.69 50.30
N ALA A 24 -4.81 25.13 51.46
CA ALA A 24 -4.63 23.72 51.77
C ALA A 24 -5.37 22.79 50.79
N ALA A 25 -6.63 23.07 50.47
CA ALA A 25 -7.41 22.28 49.50
C ALA A 25 -6.86 22.38 48.07
N VAL A 26 -6.30 23.53 47.68
CA VAL A 26 -5.59 23.69 46.39
C VAL A 26 -4.27 22.92 46.42
N ALA A 27 -3.51 22.94 47.53
CA ALA A 27 -2.28 22.20 47.70
C ALA A 27 -2.51 20.67 47.69
N GLU A 28 -3.53 20.16 48.37
CA GLU A 28 -3.95 18.75 48.26
C GLU A 28 -4.33 18.39 46.83
N ARG A 29 -5.15 19.22 46.17
CA ARG A 29 -5.61 18.94 44.80
C ARG A 29 -4.47 19.02 43.78
N GLN A 30 -3.50 19.90 43.98
CA GLN A 30 -2.28 19.97 43.18
C GLN A 30 -1.34 18.79 43.49
N THR A 31 -1.26 18.34 44.74
CA THR A 31 -0.51 17.14 45.14
C THR A 31 -1.11 15.89 44.52
N ALA A 32 -2.44 15.72 44.56
CA ALA A 32 -3.15 14.65 43.88
C ALA A 32 -3.00 14.72 42.35
N LEU A 33 -2.97 15.93 41.76
CA LEU A 33 -2.68 16.10 40.33
C LEU A 33 -1.22 15.75 40.00
N ASN A 34 -0.27 16.08 40.87
CA ASN A 34 1.15 15.74 40.71
C ASN A 34 1.40 14.25 40.91
N GLN A 35 0.75 13.60 41.88
CA GLN A 35 0.75 12.14 42.04
C GLN A 35 0.10 11.44 40.84
N LYS A 36 -0.98 12.00 40.28
CA LYS A 36 -1.60 11.49 39.06
C LYS A 36 -0.73 11.69 37.81
N LYS A 37 0.08 12.76 37.76
CA LYS A 37 1.15 12.94 36.75
C LYS A 37 2.32 11.97 36.97
N LEU A 38 2.71 11.70 38.21
CA LEU A 38 3.79 10.76 38.55
C LEU A 38 3.38 9.32 38.17
N ALA A 39 2.15 8.93 38.48
CA ALA A 39 1.52 7.70 37.98
C ALA A 39 1.26 7.70 36.45
N GLN A 40 1.55 8.80 35.75
CA GLN A 40 1.55 8.91 34.28
C GLN A 40 2.97 9.06 33.69
N SER A 41 4.01 9.27 34.50
CA SER A 41 5.43 9.21 34.09
C SER A 41 6.08 7.87 34.44
N ASP A 42 5.63 7.23 35.53
CA ASP A 42 5.97 5.84 35.89
C ASP A 42 5.04 4.83 35.18
N ALA A 43 3.96 5.32 34.56
CA ALA A 43 3.36 4.59 33.44
C ALA A 43 4.38 4.57 32.29
N PRO A 44 4.77 3.41 31.75
CA PRO A 44 5.82 3.34 30.75
C PRO A 44 5.42 4.15 29.50
N LEU A 45 6.36 4.97 29.01
CA LEU A 45 6.26 5.65 27.72
C LEU A 45 5.68 4.69 26.67
N PRO A 46 4.62 5.08 25.92
CA PRO A 46 3.89 4.16 25.07
C PRO A 46 4.84 3.56 24.02
N THR A 47 5.22 2.30 24.25
CA THR A 47 6.09 1.55 23.35
C THR A 47 5.39 1.45 22.01
N ARG A 48 5.96 2.14 21.01
CA ARG A 48 5.53 2.22 19.60
C ARG A 48 4.83 0.93 19.17
N ALA A 49 3.50 0.95 19.12
CA ALA A 49 2.67 -0.22 19.38
C ALA A 49 3.11 -1.47 18.61
N ALA A 50 3.50 -2.50 19.36
CA ALA A 50 3.68 -3.83 18.80
C ALA A 50 2.34 -4.34 18.23
N ASN A 51 2.39 -5.05 17.10
CA ASN A 51 1.20 -5.55 16.43
C ASN A 51 0.41 -6.52 17.35
N PRO A 52 -0.86 -6.26 17.73
CA PRO A 52 -1.59 -7.07 18.71
C PRO A 52 -1.95 -8.49 18.26
N PHE A 53 -1.73 -8.85 16.98
CA PHE A 53 -2.09 -10.16 16.40
C PHE A 53 -1.34 -11.39 16.98
N LEU A 54 -0.58 -11.25 18.07
CA LEU A 54 0.22 -12.33 18.70
C LEU A 54 0.10 -12.40 20.24
N GLN A 55 -1.05 -12.03 20.82
CA GLN A 55 -1.40 -12.41 22.20
C GLN A 55 -2.72 -13.19 22.27
N ALA A 56 -2.68 -14.42 21.74
CA ALA A 56 -3.74 -15.42 21.86
C ALA A 56 -3.19 -16.74 22.44
N ASP A 57 -2.38 -16.65 23.50
CA ASP A 57 -1.98 -17.81 24.30
C ASP A 57 -1.74 -17.40 25.77
N ARG A 58 -2.15 -18.27 26.71
CA ARG A 58 -2.08 -18.11 28.19
C ARG A 58 -2.85 -16.94 28.85
N ALA A 59 -4.14 -17.13 29.15
CA ALA A 59 -4.84 -16.45 30.26
C ALA A 59 -6.09 -17.21 30.78
N GLY A 60 -6.01 -18.54 30.90
CA GLY A 60 -7.16 -19.41 31.17
C GLY A 60 -7.51 -19.66 32.64
N SER A 61 -7.64 -18.63 33.50
CA SER A 61 -8.27 -18.76 34.84
C SER A 61 -8.48 -17.43 35.58
N GLN A 62 -9.75 -17.04 35.82
CA GLN A 62 -10.35 -16.86 37.17
C GLN A 62 -11.72 -16.15 37.12
N GLN A 63 -12.68 -16.74 37.84
CA GLN A 63 -13.88 -16.17 38.47
C GLN A 63 -14.47 -14.84 37.92
N ARG A 64 -15.59 -14.93 37.20
CA ARG A 64 -16.63 -13.88 37.22
C ARG A 64 -17.66 -14.21 38.30
N LYS A 65 -18.11 -13.19 39.06
CA LYS A 65 -19.24 -13.31 39.99
C LYS A 65 -20.58 -13.40 39.24
N VAL A 66 -21.55 -14.02 39.88
CA VAL A 66 -22.92 -14.26 39.39
C VAL A 66 -23.84 -13.10 39.73
N GLN A 67 -24.74 -12.74 38.80
CA GLN A 67 -26.14 -12.38 39.10
C GLN A 67 -27.03 -12.71 37.86
N PRO A 68 -28.33 -13.03 38.05
CA PRO A 68 -29.24 -13.52 37.00
C PRO A 68 -30.00 -12.36 36.30
N ASP A 69 -30.88 -12.54 35.30
CA ASP A 69 -31.51 -13.75 34.72
C ASP A 69 -31.53 -13.61 33.15
N ALA A 70 -32.40 -14.16 32.26
CA ALA A 70 -33.67 -14.90 32.35
C ALA A 70 -33.96 -15.75 31.10
N SER A 71 -35.17 -16.34 31.05
CA SER A 71 -35.90 -16.84 29.87
C SER A 71 -35.24 -17.96 29.03
N LEU A 72 -35.60 -19.19 29.44
CA LEU A 72 -35.73 -20.43 28.67
C LEU A 72 -36.62 -20.27 27.39
N PRO A 73 -36.63 -21.22 26.41
CA PRO A 73 -36.67 -22.67 26.65
C PRO A 73 -35.86 -23.64 25.75
N THR A 74 -35.96 -24.90 26.19
CA THR A 74 -35.46 -26.18 25.64
C THR A 74 -36.07 -26.53 24.26
N ARG A 75 -35.72 -27.61 23.53
CA ARG A 75 -35.20 -28.98 23.82
C ARG A 75 -34.59 -29.52 22.48
N ALA A 76 -33.90 -30.67 22.33
CA ALA A 76 -33.68 -31.86 23.17
C ALA A 76 -32.42 -32.66 22.71
N ALA A 77 -31.88 -33.49 23.62
CA ALA A 77 -31.43 -34.91 23.45
C ALA A 77 -30.48 -35.33 22.27
N ASN A 78 -29.66 -36.39 22.35
CA ASN A 78 -29.56 -37.49 23.32
C ASN A 78 -28.07 -38.00 23.47
N PRO A 79 -27.71 -39.17 24.07
CA PRO A 79 -26.84 -39.15 25.28
C PRO A 79 -25.62 -40.11 25.20
N PHE A 80 -25.22 -40.69 26.36
CA PHE A 80 -24.10 -41.62 26.64
C PHE A 80 -22.70 -40.94 26.73
N LEU A 81 -21.94 -40.95 27.85
CA LEU A 81 -21.87 -41.77 29.09
C LEU A 81 -21.60 -43.27 28.81
N GLN A 82 -20.82 -44.07 29.55
CA GLN A 82 -19.95 -43.95 30.72
C GLN A 82 -19.09 -45.26 30.78
N ALA A 83 -18.00 -45.46 31.54
CA ALA A 83 -17.24 -44.67 32.52
C ALA A 83 -15.77 -45.22 32.60
N ASP A 84 -15.04 -44.85 33.66
CA ASP A 84 -13.98 -45.65 34.33
C ASP A 84 -12.63 -45.94 33.63
N ARG A 85 -11.58 -46.35 34.36
CA ARG A 85 -10.95 -45.78 35.59
C ARG A 85 -9.63 -46.53 35.87
N ALA A 86 -8.55 -45.77 36.07
CA ALA A 86 -7.32 -46.08 36.83
C ALA A 86 -6.76 -47.53 36.96
N ARG A 87 -5.46 -47.68 36.63
CA ARG A 87 -4.51 -48.47 37.45
C ARG A 87 -3.06 -48.01 37.24
N ASN A 88 -2.23 -48.13 38.29
CA ASN A 88 -0.84 -47.67 38.33
C ASN A 88 0.17 -48.82 38.26
N GLY A 89 1.28 -48.57 37.53
CA GLY A 89 2.64 -48.90 37.96
C GLY A 89 3.22 -50.28 37.69
N LYS A 90 4.47 -50.31 37.17
CA LYS A 90 5.64 -50.92 37.85
C LYS A 90 6.97 -50.52 37.17
N SER A 91 8.06 -50.86 37.84
CA SER A 91 9.39 -50.22 37.78
C SER A 91 10.48 -51.01 37.04
N ALA A 92 11.39 -50.29 36.35
CA ALA A 92 12.88 -50.40 36.45
C ALA A 92 13.63 -51.70 36.00
N PRO A 93 14.96 -51.67 35.77
CA PRO A 93 15.77 -50.66 35.04
C PRO A 93 16.80 -51.35 34.07
N PRO A 94 18.14 -51.05 33.92
CA PRO A 94 18.80 -51.15 32.61
C PRO A 94 20.02 -52.11 32.53
N LYS A 95 20.68 -52.20 31.35
CA LYS A 95 22.05 -52.71 31.17
C LYS A 95 22.84 -51.88 30.16
N SER A 96 24.17 -51.92 30.27
CA SER A 96 25.13 -51.03 29.58
C SER A 96 26.33 -51.85 28.99
N PRO A 97 27.57 -51.34 28.77
CA PRO A 97 28.06 -51.05 27.42
C PRO A 97 29.40 -51.71 27.04
N ALA A 98 29.78 -51.64 25.75
CA ALA A 98 31.13 -51.83 25.18
C ALA A 98 31.06 -51.68 23.63
N LYS A 99 32.11 -51.31 22.86
CA LYS A 99 33.48 -50.88 23.19
C LYS A 99 34.02 -50.01 22.03
N GLU A 100 35.06 -49.23 22.30
CA GLU A 100 35.77 -48.43 21.29
C GLU A 100 36.82 -49.26 20.52
N ALA A 101 37.22 -48.76 19.35
CA ALA A 101 38.52 -49.05 18.73
C ALA A 101 39.00 -47.79 17.98
N VAL A 102 40.21 -47.32 18.31
CA VAL A 102 40.88 -46.18 17.65
C VAL A 102 42.04 -46.71 16.82
N ALA A 103 42.20 -46.21 15.60
CA ALA A 103 43.40 -46.41 14.80
C ALA A 103 43.77 -45.10 14.10
N VAL A 104 45.00 -44.63 14.31
CA VAL A 104 45.61 -43.49 13.60
C VAL A 104 46.91 -44.01 12.98
N LEU A 105 47.03 -43.91 11.66
CA LEU A 105 48.31 -44.04 10.97
C LEU A 105 48.35 -43.07 9.79
N THR A 106 49.53 -42.50 9.57
CA THR A 106 49.88 -41.56 8.49
C THR A 106 50.73 -42.25 7.44
N ALA A 107 50.47 -41.99 6.17
CA ALA A 107 51.43 -42.18 5.07
C ALA A 107 51.01 -41.35 3.85
N GLU A 108 52.00 -40.83 3.12
CA GLU A 108 51.81 -40.18 1.82
C GLU A 108 51.97 -41.23 0.70
N ALA A 109 51.15 -41.13 -0.35
CA ALA A 109 51.44 -41.76 -1.64
C ALA A 109 50.65 -41.04 -2.75
N ALA A 110 51.35 -40.50 -3.74
CA ALA A 110 50.73 -39.98 -4.96
C ALA A 110 50.71 -41.07 -6.04
N VAL A 111 49.55 -41.32 -6.64
CA VAL A 111 49.39 -42.13 -7.85
C VAL A 111 48.30 -41.49 -8.71
N ASP A 112 48.61 -41.23 -9.98
CA ASP A 112 47.64 -40.71 -10.95
C ASP A 112 46.49 -41.70 -11.19
N GLN A 113 45.25 -41.22 -11.06
CA GLN A 113 44.11 -41.84 -11.74
C GLN A 113 43.27 -40.78 -12.45
N VAL A 114 43.06 -41.03 -13.74
CA VAL A 114 42.36 -40.13 -14.67
C VAL A 114 40.90 -39.97 -14.25
N MET A 115 40.48 -38.73 -14.04
CA MET A 115 39.06 -38.39 -13.89
C MET A 115 38.32 -38.69 -15.21
N PRO A 116 37.18 -39.40 -15.18
CA PRO A 116 36.35 -39.52 -16.37
C PRO A 116 35.81 -38.12 -16.75
N GLU A 117 35.86 -37.79 -18.04
CA GLU A 117 35.42 -36.49 -18.52
C GLU A 117 33.96 -36.22 -18.12
N ALA A 118 33.72 -35.05 -17.51
CA ALA A 118 32.38 -34.58 -17.23
C ALA A 118 31.65 -34.42 -18.58
N SER A 119 30.66 -35.29 -18.84
CA SER A 119 29.90 -35.28 -20.09
C SER A 119 29.38 -33.86 -20.37
N PRO A 120 29.60 -33.30 -21.57
CA PRO A 120 29.30 -31.90 -21.83
C PRO A 120 27.82 -31.64 -21.57
N VAL A 121 27.54 -30.74 -20.62
CA VAL A 121 26.19 -30.29 -20.30
C VAL A 121 25.59 -29.75 -21.59
N LYS A 122 24.62 -30.50 -22.15
CA LYS A 122 23.94 -30.10 -23.40
C LYS A 122 23.43 -28.67 -23.20
N PRO A 123 23.83 -27.69 -24.04
CA PRO A 123 23.38 -26.32 -23.87
C PRO A 123 21.85 -26.33 -23.91
N THR A 124 21.23 -25.92 -22.80
CA THR A 124 19.78 -25.95 -22.63
C THR A 124 19.15 -25.23 -23.81
N VAL A 125 18.46 -25.97 -24.68
CA VAL A 125 17.94 -25.42 -25.93
C VAL A 125 17.00 -24.27 -25.57
N LEU A 126 17.44 -23.05 -25.86
CA LEU A 126 16.63 -21.85 -25.78
C LEU A 126 15.34 -22.11 -26.56
N ARG A 127 14.25 -22.36 -25.84
CA ARG A 127 12.92 -22.45 -26.45
C ARG A 127 12.70 -21.14 -27.18
N LYS A 128 12.67 -21.20 -28.52
CA LYS A 128 12.34 -20.04 -29.37
C LYS A 128 11.08 -19.42 -28.81
N ARG A 129 11.07 -18.09 -28.60
CA ARG A 129 9.89 -17.36 -28.13
C ARG A 129 8.72 -17.72 -29.06
N PRO A 130 7.58 -18.22 -28.55
CA PRO A 130 6.46 -18.56 -29.43
C PRO A 130 5.83 -17.29 -30.01
N SER A 131 5.77 -17.18 -31.33
CA SER A 131 4.84 -16.26 -32.04
C SER A 131 3.36 -16.58 -31.77
N ALA A 132 3.10 -17.65 -31.02
CA ALA A 132 1.81 -17.98 -30.45
C ALA A 132 1.32 -16.95 -29.41
N ILE A 133 2.16 -16.04 -28.89
CA ILE A 133 1.70 -14.96 -27.98
C ILE A 133 0.93 -13.89 -28.78
N GLU A 134 1.51 -13.37 -29.87
CA GLU A 134 0.78 -12.50 -30.81
C GLU A 134 -0.51 -13.19 -31.27
N SER A 135 -0.39 -14.42 -31.76
CA SER A 135 -1.54 -15.19 -32.26
C SER A 135 -2.65 -15.40 -31.23
N ALA A 136 -2.30 -15.60 -29.95
CA ALA A 136 -3.26 -15.82 -28.86
C ALA A 136 -3.84 -14.51 -28.29
N LEU A 137 -3.09 -13.41 -28.31
CA LEU A 137 -3.60 -12.08 -27.93
C LEU A 137 -4.51 -11.50 -29.02
N THR A 138 -4.18 -11.69 -30.30
CA THR A 138 -5.09 -11.42 -31.41
C THR A 138 -6.35 -12.28 -31.30
N LEU A 139 -6.28 -13.51 -30.77
CA LEU A 139 -7.46 -14.38 -30.57
C LEU A 139 -8.48 -13.87 -29.53
N VAL A 140 -8.21 -12.75 -28.84
CA VAL A 140 -9.21 -11.98 -28.07
C VAL A 140 -10.01 -11.02 -28.98
N GLY A 141 -9.78 -11.05 -30.30
CA GLY A 141 -10.57 -10.36 -31.32
C GLY A 141 -10.47 -11.00 -32.72
N LEU A 142 -11.60 -11.54 -33.19
CA LEU A 142 -11.89 -12.07 -34.54
C LEU A 142 -11.38 -13.48 -34.90
N ARG A 143 -12.35 -14.35 -35.21
CA ARG A 143 -12.63 -14.79 -36.59
C ARG A 143 -14.13 -14.64 -36.86
N GLU A 144 -14.55 -14.52 -38.12
CA GLU A 144 -15.95 -14.26 -38.49
C GLU A 144 -16.74 -15.53 -38.87
N ASP A 145 -16.06 -16.67 -39.06
CA ASP A 145 -16.63 -17.90 -39.59
C ASP A 145 -17.03 -18.93 -38.50
N ASP A 146 -18.24 -18.81 -37.93
CA ASP A 146 -18.82 -19.83 -37.03
C ASP A 146 -20.35 -20.03 -37.25
N ALA A 147 -20.76 -20.04 -38.52
CA ALA A 147 -22.15 -20.02 -38.98
C ALA A 147 -22.92 -21.37 -38.86
N HIS A 148 -22.70 -22.17 -37.81
CA HIS A 148 -23.36 -23.47 -37.61
C HIS A 148 -23.95 -23.66 -36.18
N LEU A 149 -24.99 -22.87 -35.88
CA LEU A 149 -25.71 -22.88 -34.60
C LEU A 149 -26.94 -23.82 -34.60
N ALA A 150 -26.71 -25.14 -34.61
CA ALA A 150 -27.80 -26.15 -34.62
C ALA A 150 -27.76 -27.19 -33.47
N GLU A 151 -26.58 -27.72 -33.14
CA GLU A 151 -26.43 -28.76 -32.11
C GLU A 151 -26.19 -28.17 -30.70
N PRO A 152 -26.43 -28.89 -29.59
CA PRO A 152 -26.00 -28.43 -28.25
C PRO A 152 -24.47 -28.33 -28.12
N PRO A 153 -23.92 -27.58 -27.14
CA PRO A 153 -22.48 -27.55 -26.88
C PRO A 153 -21.95 -28.92 -26.42
N ASP A 154 -20.78 -29.33 -26.91
CA ASP A 154 -20.14 -30.57 -26.46
C ASP A 154 -19.72 -30.48 -24.98
N GLY A 155 -20.39 -31.26 -24.14
CA GLY A 155 -20.11 -31.36 -22.71
C GLY A 155 -18.72 -31.92 -22.39
N HIS A 156 -18.07 -32.65 -23.32
CA HIS A 156 -16.69 -33.10 -23.16
C HIS A 156 -15.70 -31.96 -23.41
N ALA A 157 -15.79 -31.26 -24.56
CA ALA A 157 -14.99 -30.08 -24.86
C ALA A 157 -15.13 -28.99 -23.78
N LEU A 158 -16.35 -28.69 -23.33
CA LEU A 158 -16.58 -27.72 -22.26
C LEU A 158 -15.95 -28.14 -20.93
N LYS A 159 -16.05 -29.43 -20.56
CA LYS A 159 -15.41 -29.97 -19.35
C LYS A 159 -13.88 -29.92 -19.46
N LYS A 160 -13.31 -30.13 -20.65
CA LYS A 160 -11.88 -29.97 -20.93
C LYS A 160 -11.47 -28.49 -20.79
N ALA A 161 -12.14 -27.57 -21.47
CA ALA A 161 -11.82 -26.14 -21.43
C ALA A 161 -11.87 -25.56 -20.00
N TRP A 162 -12.90 -25.92 -19.22
CA TRP A 162 -12.96 -25.55 -17.80
C TRP A 162 -11.85 -26.18 -16.95
N ALA A 163 -11.38 -27.39 -17.29
CA ALA A 163 -10.23 -28.00 -16.62
C ALA A 163 -8.92 -27.27 -16.99
N SER A 164 -8.68 -26.98 -18.28
CA SER A 164 -7.57 -26.14 -18.75
C SER A 164 -7.54 -24.81 -18.01
N PHE A 165 -8.67 -24.09 -18.00
CA PHE A 165 -8.76 -22.74 -17.44
C PHE A 165 -8.57 -22.69 -15.92
N LEU A 166 -9.11 -23.67 -15.19
CA LEU A 166 -8.86 -23.77 -13.75
C LEU A 166 -7.41 -24.15 -13.44
N ALA A 167 -6.77 -25.02 -14.24
CA ALA A 167 -5.40 -25.51 -14.01
C ALA A 167 -4.29 -24.55 -14.49
N ALA A 168 -4.56 -23.70 -15.49
CA ALA A 168 -3.60 -22.76 -16.08
C ALA A 168 -2.88 -21.93 -14.99
N ASN A 169 -1.57 -21.92 -15.00
CA ASN A 169 -0.75 -21.21 -14.02
C ASN A 169 0.11 -20.09 -14.62
N GLU A 170 0.23 -20.00 -15.95
CA GLU A 170 0.80 -18.83 -16.61
C GLU A 170 -0.23 -17.97 -17.35
N VAL A 171 0.15 -16.72 -17.63
CA VAL A 171 -0.70 -15.72 -18.32
C VAL A 171 -1.19 -16.24 -19.66
N LEU A 172 -0.28 -16.76 -20.49
CA LEU A 172 -0.60 -17.30 -21.82
C LEU A 172 -1.57 -18.49 -21.73
N GLU A 173 -1.33 -19.41 -20.79
CA GLU A 173 -2.21 -20.56 -20.55
C GLU A 173 -3.62 -20.12 -20.14
N ALA A 174 -3.73 -19.12 -19.26
CA ALA A 174 -5.01 -18.63 -18.77
C ALA A 174 -5.82 -17.91 -19.86
N VAL A 175 -5.15 -17.14 -20.73
CA VAL A 175 -5.78 -16.48 -21.88
C VAL A 175 -6.20 -17.50 -22.95
N GLN A 176 -5.32 -18.44 -23.31
CA GLN A 176 -5.63 -19.49 -24.29
C GLN A 176 -6.76 -20.41 -23.83
N ALA A 177 -6.73 -20.87 -22.57
CA ALA A 177 -7.79 -21.70 -22.01
C ALA A 177 -9.12 -20.93 -21.83
N TYR A 178 -9.08 -19.60 -21.67
CA TYR A 178 -10.29 -18.77 -21.73
C TYR A 178 -10.85 -18.65 -23.15
N ALA A 179 -10.00 -18.57 -24.18
CA ALA A 179 -10.44 -18.64 -25.57
C ALA A 179 -11.06 -20.01 -25.91
N GLU A 180 -10.46 -21.13 -25.47
CA GLU A 180 -11.07 -22.47 -25.54
C GLU A 180 -12.45 -22.49 -24.84
N LEU A 181 -12.58 -21.86 -23.67
CA LEU A 181 -13.82 -21.79 -22.91
C LEU A 181 -14.89 -20.92 -23.60
N ARG A 182 -14.51 -19.78 -24.21
CA ARG A 182 -15.43 -18.96 -25.02
C ARG A 182 -15.99 -19.73 -26.20
N ALA A 183 -15.14 -20.45 -26.93
CA ALA A 183 -15.57 -21.30 -28.05
C ALA A 183 -16.50 -22.44 -27.57
N ALA A 184 -16.14 -23.14 -26.49
CA ALA A 184 -16.98 -24.21 -25.93
C ALA A 184 -18.32 -23.70 -25.36
N CYS A 185 -18.40 -22.44 -24.92
CA CYS A 185 -19.63 -21.76 -24.53
C CYS A 185 -20.34 -21.03 -25.69
N ARG A 186 -19.79 -21.05 -26.91
CA ARG A 186 -20.23 -20.28 -28.09
C ARG A 186 -20.50 -18.80 -27.79
N VAL A 187 -19.57 -18.18 -27.05
CA VAL A 187 -19.59 -16.73 -26.80
C VAL A 187 -19.22 -16.01 -28.10
N PRO A 188 -20.08 -15.13 -28.66
CA PRO A 188 -19.77 -14.39 -29.90
C PRO A 188 -18.45 -13.64 -29.81
N ALA A 189 -17.72 -13.51 -30.93
CA ALA A 189 -16.37 -12.92 -30.94
C ALA A 189 -16.35 -11.46 -30.44
N GLU A 190 -17.41 -10.72 -30.72
CA GLU A 190 -17.66 -9.33 -30.36
C GLU A 190 -18.27 -9.14 -28.96
N ALA A 191 -18.70 -10.21 -28.28
CA ALA A 191 -19.29 -10.14 -26.94
C ALA A 191 -18.22 -9.97 -25.84
N PHE A 192 -18.39 -8.96 -24.99
CA PHE A 192 -17.51 -8.65 -23.84
C PHE A 192 -18.33 -8.13 -22.65
N GLY A 193 -17.68 -7.97 -21.50
CA GLY A 193 -18.35 -7.61 -20.25
C GLY A 193 -19.48 -8.60 -19.92
N GLN A 194 -20.61 -8.04 -19.51
CA GLN A 194 -21.80 -8.78 -19.08
C GLN A 194 -22.28 -9.84 -20.08
N ALA A 195 -22.36 -9.52 -21.37
CA ALA A 195 -22.86 -10.45 -22.39
C ALA A 195 -21.99 -11.70 -22.55
N ALA A 196 -20.66 -11.56 -22.40
CA ALA A 196 -19.75 -12.70 -22.40
C ALA A 196 -19.89 -13.54 -21.13
N PHE A 197 -20.02 -12.88 -19.97
CA PHE A 197 -20.22 -13.54 -18.69
C PHE A 197 -21.53 -14.35 -18.64
N ASP A 198 -22.65 -13.78 -19.12
CA ASP A 198 -23.96 -14.44 -19.13
C ASP A 198 -24.01 -15.64 -20.06
N ALA A 199 -23.35 -15.57 -21.23
CA ALA A 199 -23.20 -16.71 -22.14
C ALA A 199 -22.43 -17.87 -21.48
N VAL A 200 -21.27 -17.57 -20.87
CA VAL A 200 -20.49 -18.58 -20.12
C VAL A 200 -21.28 -19.12 -18.94
N GLN A 201 -21.98 -18.28 -18.17
CA GLN A 201 -22.78 -18.71 -17.02
C GLN A 201 -23.94 -19.61 -17.45
N THR A 202 -24.68 -19.26 -18.50
CA THR A 202 -25.86 -20.01 -18.98
C THR A 202 -25.48 -21.43 -19.41
N VAL A 203 -24.42 -21.57 -20.22
CA VAL A 203 -23.92 -22.88 -20.65
C VAL A 203 -23.33 -23.64 -19.45
N THR A 204 -22.54 -22.99 -18.60
CA THR A 204 -21.93 -23.63 -17.41
C THR A 204 -22.98 -24.10 -16.39
N ALA A 205 -24.10 -23.40 -16.25
CA ALA A 205 -25.19 -23.78 -15.36
C ALA A 205 -25.93 -25.04 -15.83
N SER A 206 -26.22 -25.15 -17.13
CA SER A 206 -26.94 -26.29 -17.73
C SER A 206 -26.06 -27.54 -17.93
N SER A 207 -24.77 -27.38 -18.25
CA SER A 207 -23.88 -28.49 -18.62
C SER A 207 -23.39 -29.39 -17.45
N PRO A 208 -22.92 -30.62 -17.72
CA PRO A 208 -22.41 -31.57 -16.72
C PRO A 208 -20.97 -31.26 -16.22
N VAL A 209 -20.68 -30.00 -15.93
CA VAL A 209 -19.39 -29.54 -15.38
C VAL A 209 -19.32 -29.74 -13.85
N PRO A 210 -18.12 -29.86 -13.24
CA PRO A 210 -17.97 -30.08 -11.81
C PRO A 210 -18.65 -29.02 -10.94
N HIS A 211 -19.23 -29.42 -9.80
CA HIS A 211 -19.95 -28.51 -8.90
C HIS A 211 -19.14 -27.27 -8.51
N LYS A 212 -17.83 -27.43 -8.21
CA LYS A 212 -16.94 -26.30 -7.88
C LYS A 212 -16.90 -25.19 -8.96
N THR A 213 -17.05 -25.58 -10.22
CA THR A 213 -17.08 -24.66 -11.38
C THR A 213 -18.39 -23.89 -11.42
N LYS A 214 -19.52 -24.58 -11.17
CA LYS A 214 -20.83 -23.92 -11.02
C LYS A 214 -20.84 -22.97 -9.82
N SER A 215 -20.26 -23.36 -8.69
CA SER A 215 -20.13 -22.51 -7.50
C SER A 215 -19.33 -21.23 -7.75
N LEU A 216 -18.27 -21.28 -8.57
CA LEU A 216 -17.50 -20.10 -8.97
C LEU A 216 -18.35 -19.11 -9.78
N MET A 217 -19.06 -19.58 -10.82
CA MET A 217 -19.94 -18.72 -11.61
C MET A 217 -21.11 -18.16 -10.79
N VAL A 218 -21.68 -18.95 -9.88
CA VAL A 218 -22.72 -18.49 -8.94
C VAL A 218 -22.17 -17.42 -7.99
N ALA A 219 -20.95 -17.56 -7.49
CA ALA A 219 -20.31 -16.54 -6.65
C ALA A 219 -20.09 -15.21 -7.40
N LEU A 220 -19.62 -15.26 -8.66
CA LEU A 220 -19.51 -14.07 -9.51
C LEU A 220 -20.89 -13.45 -9.80
N SER A 221 -21.87 -14.26 -10.17
CA SER A 221 -23.26 -13.83 -10.43
C SER A 221 -23.90 -13.15 -9.21
N ASN A 222 -23.58 -13.62 -8.01
CA ASN A 222 -24.07 -13.05 -6.77
C ASN A 222 -23.32 -11.77 -6.36
N ASN A 223 -22.03 -11.63 -6.70
CA ASN A 223 -21.31 -10.37 -6.52
C ASN A 223 -21.78 -9.29 -7.51
N LEU A 224 -22.08 -9.66 -8.75
CA LEU A 224 -22.71 -8.76 -9.74
C LEU A 224 -24.04 -8.20 -9.23
N LYS A 225 -24.90 -9.05 -8.65
CA LYS A 225 -26.18 -8.64 -8.04
C LYS A 225 -26.04 -7.76 -6.78
N LYS A 226 -24.82 -7.61 -6.24
CA LYS A 226 -24.49 -6.64 -5.17
C LYS A 226 -24.02 -5.29 -5.74
N ARG A 227 -24.22 -5.02 -7.03
CA ARG A 227 -23.89 -3.75 -7.71
C ARG A 227 -25.15 -3.13 -8.34
N PRO A 228 -25.15 -1.84 -8.69
CA PRO A 228 -26.19 -1.26 -9.53
C PRO A 228 -26.32 -2.06 -10.85
N PRO A 229 -27.52 -2.14 -11.46
CA PRO A 229 -27.67 -2.72 -12.78
C PRO A 229 -26.71 -2.06 -13.78
N PRO A 230 -26.05 -2.84 -14.66
CA PRO A 230 -25.11 -2.27 -15.62
C PRO A 230 -25.84 -1.28 -16.54
N PRO A 231 -25.21 -0.15 -16.92
CA PRO A 231 -25.74 0.71 -17.96
C PRO A 231 -25.83 -0.04 -19.29
N LYS A 232 -26.59 0.50 -20.24
CA LYS A 232 -26.64 -0.06 -21.59
C LYS A 232 -25.24 -0.05 -22.24
N PRO A 233 -24.92 -0.97 -23.18
CA PRO A 233 -23.57 -1.06 -23.76
C PRO A 233 -23.05 0.22 -24.43
N GLU A 234 -23.94 1.04 -24.98
CA GLU A 234 -23.64 2.37 -25.53
C GLU A 234 -23.24 3.38 -24.43
N ASP A 235 -23.88 3.28 -23.26
CA ASP A 235 -23.69 4.15 -22.10
C ASP A 235 -22.54 3.72 -21.17
N SER A 236 -22.14 2.43 -21.21
CA SER A 236 -21.07 1.86 -20.39
C SER A 236 -19.74 2.63 -20.53
N PRO A 237 -19.22 3.24 -19.43
CA PRO A 237 -17.93 3.92 -19.44
C PRO A 237 -16.80 3.00 -19.91
N ARG A 238 -15.90 3.51 -20.76
CA ARG A 238 -14.69 2.82 -21.20
C ARG A 238 -13.54 3.12 -20.25
N VAL A 239 -12.95 2.08 -19.69
CA VAL A 239 -11.87 2.19 -18.71
C VAL A 239 -10.62 1.50 -19.26
N VAL A 240 -9.57 2.28 -19.52
CA VAL A 240 -8.24 1.72 -19.82
C VAL A 240 -7.44 1.65 -18.52
N ILE A 241 -6.81 0.50 -18.26
CA ILE A 241 -5.99 0.26 -17.07
C ILE A 241 -4.57 -0.09 -17.50
N SER A 242 -3.61 0.79 -17.21
CA SER A 242 -2.18 0.52 -17.46
C SER A 242 -1.59 -0.25 -16.28
N GLY A 243 -1.28 -1.53 -16.47
CA GLY A 243 -0.65 -2.45 -15.51
C GLY A 243 -1.56 -3.56 -15.01
N ALA A 244 -1.18 -4.83 -15.23
CA ALA A 244 -1.86 -6.03 -14.73
C ALA A 244 -1.25 -6.56 -13.40
N GLY A 245 -0.76 -5.66 -12.55
CA GLY A 245 -0.45 -6.00 -11.15
C GLY A 245 -1.72 -6.33 -10.34
N PRO A 246 -1.59 -6.87 -9.10
CA PRO A 246 -2.73 -7.21 -8.25
C PRO A 246 -3.79 -6.09 -8.14
N VAL A 247 -3.36 -4.83 -8.03
CA VAL A 247 -4.26 -3.69 -7.88
C VAL A 247 -4.98 -3.34 -9.18
N GLY A 248 -4.28 -3.38 -10.33
CA GLY A 248 -4.89 -3.12 -11.63
C GLY A 248 -5.89 -4.21 -12.04
N LEU A 249 -5.58 -5.48 -11.74
CA LEU A 249 -6.51 -6.58 -11.94
C LEU A 249 -7.71 -6.51 -10.98
N ARG A 250 -7.53 -6.09 -9.72
CA ARG A 250 -8.67 -5.89 -8.80
C ARG A 250 -9.57 -4.73 -9.24
N ALA A 251 -9.01 -3.66 -9.80
CA ALA A 251 -9.76 -2.59 -10.45
C ALA A 251 -10.53 -3.10 -11.67
N ALA A 252 -9.91 -3.94 -12.51
CA ALA A 252 -10.55 -4.52 -13.69
C ALA A 252 -11.77 -5.40 -13.33
N VAL A 253 -11.63 -6.25 -12.29
CA VAL A 253 -12.73 -7.06 -11.75
C VAL A 253 -13.89 -6.17 -11.26
N GLU A 254 -13.61 -5.12 -10.49
CA GLU A 254 -14.69 -4.26 -9.98
C GLU A 254 -15.35 -3.44 -11.10
N ALA A 255 -14.58 -2.87 -12.02
CA ALA A 255 -15.11 -2.08 -13.12
C ALA A 255 -16.02 -2.92 -14.04
N ALA A 256 -15.66 -4.18 -14.31
CA ALA A 256 -16.52 -5.10 -15.05
C ALA A 256 -17.81 -5.44 -14.28
N LEU A 257 -17.73 -5.66 -12.95
CA LEU A 257 -18.91 -5.86 -12.08
C LEU A 257 -19.82 -4.62 -11.98
N MET A 258 -19.27 -3.42 -12.24
CA MET A 258 -20.02 -2.16 -12.36
C MET A 258 -20.53 -1.89 -13.79
N GLY A 259 -20.43 -2.86 -14.72
CA GLY A 259 -20.91 -2.74 -16.09
C GLY A 259 -20.07 -1.84 -17.01
N MET A 260 -18.82 -1.55 -16.65
CA MET A 260 -17.90 -0.75 -17.45
C MET A 260 -17.19 -1.60 -18.53
N ARG A 261 -16.81 -0.98 -19.64
CA ARG A 261 -16.05 -1.61 -20.72
C ARG A 261 -14.55 -1.48 -20.43
N VAL A 262 -13.96 -2.54 -19.87
CA VAL A 262 -12.58 -2.52 -19.37
C VAL A 262 -11.59 -3.10 -20.38
N HIS A 263 -10.48 -2.40 -20.60
CA HIS A 263 -9.30 -2.91 -21.32
C HIS A 263 -8.03 -2.71 -20.47
N VAL A 264 -7.30 -3.79 -20.20
CA VAL A 264 -6.06 -3.77 -19.42
C VAL A 264 -4.85 -3.90 -20.34
N VAL A 265 -3.85 -3.06 -20.16
CA VAL A 265 -2.60 -3.02 -20.93
C VAL A 265 -1.45 -3.37 -19.99
N GLU A 266 -0.66 -4.41 -20.26
CA GLU A 266 0.48 -4.82 -19.44
C GLU A 266 1.74 -5.03 -20.29
N LYS A 267 2.82 -4.36 -19.88
CA LYS A 267 4.10 -4.35 -20.58
C LYS A 267 4.80 -5.72 -20.61
N ARG A 268 4.47 -6.62 -19.70
CA ARG A 268 5.01 -7.99 -19.63
C ARG A 268 4.10 -9.00 -20.32
N ASP A 269 4.68 -10.11 -20.74
CA ASP A 269 3.98 -11.30 -21.24
C ASP A 269 3.61 -12.32 -20.12
N SER A 270 4.19 -12.15 -18.92
CA SER A 270 4.28 -13.19 -17.89
C SER A 270 4.30 -12.63 -16.45
N PHE A 271 3.95 -13.45 -15.47
CA PHE A 271 3.89 -13.07 -14.05
C PHE A 271 5.14 -13.49 -13.25
N SER A 272 6.29 -12.92 -13.62
CA SER A 272 7.62 -13.27 -13.08
C SER A 272 7.89 -12.89 -11.60
N ARG A 273 6.88 -12.57 -10.78
CA ARG A 273 7.04 -12.11 -9.38
C ARG A 273 6.81 -13.24 -8.37
N VAL A 274 7.92 -13.83 -7.92
CA VAL A 274 7.96 -14.86 -6.86
C VAL A 274 7.71 -14.34 -5.43
N ASN A 275 7.75 -13.01 -5.21
CA ASN A 275 7.55 -12.42 -3.89
C ASN A 275 6.15 -12.75 -3.31
N ILE A 276 6.10 -13.06 -2.01
CA ILE A 276 4.87 -13.32 -1.27
C ILE A 276 4.39 -12.04 -0.57
N LEU A 277 3.07 -11.83 -0.52
CA LEU A 277 2.45 -10.66 0.11
C LEU A 277 1.61 -11.07 1.33
N LEU A 278 1.82 -10.40 2.47
CA LEU A 278 0.89 -10.45 3.60
C LEU A 278 -0.47 -9.88 3.21
N LEU A 279 -1.53 -10.48 3.74
CA LEU A 279 -2.91 -10.05 3.58
C LEU A 279 -3.53 -9.71 4.95
N TRP A 280 -4.40 -8.71 5.00
CA TRP A 280 -5.32 -8.54 6.13
C TRP A 280 -6.51 -9.51 5.99
N PRO A 281 -7.23 -9.84 7.09
CA PRO A 281 -8.41 -10.69 7.03
C PRO A 281 -9.40 -10.27 5.94
N MET A 282 -9.81 -8.99 5.93
CA MET A 282 -10.76 -8.48 4.94
C MET A 282 -10.25 -8.57 3.49
N THR A 283 -8.94 -8.45 3.26
CA THR A 283 -8.34 -8.56 1.91
C THR A 283 -8.20 -10.02 1.47
N ALA A 284 -7.99 -10.95 2.41
CA ALA A 284 -8.10 -12.38 2.14
C ALA A 284 -9.57 -12.79 1.87
N ASP A 285 -10.52 -12.21 2.59
CA ASP A 285 -11.96 -12.45 2.41
C ASP A 285 -12.48 -11.90 1.06
N ASP A 286 -12.03 -10.71 0.62
CA ASP A 286 -12.28 -10.18 -0.73
C ASP A 286 -11.77 -11.14 -1.82
N LEU A 287 -10.54 -11.66 -1.69
CA LEU A 287 -10.01 -12.68 -2.59
C LEU A 287 -10.79 -14.01 -2.52
N MET A 288 -11.30 -14.39 -1.34
CA MET A 288 -12.16 -15.57 -1.18
C MET A 288 -13.53 -15.39 -1.86
N ALA A 289 -14.09 -14.18 -1.87
CA ALA A 289 -15.33 -13.86 -2.60
C ALA A 289 -15.17 -14.02 -4.12
N TYR A 290 -13.96 -13.78 -4.64
CA TYR A 290 -13.55 -14.08 -6.03
C TYR A 290 -12.96 -15.50 -6.19
N GLY A 291 -13.31 -16.42 -5.30
CA GLY A 291 -13.02 -17.84 -5.46
C GLY A 291 -11.54 -18.21 -5.36
N ALA A 292 -10.71 -17.45 -4.63
CA ALA A 292 -9.28 -17.77 -4.46
C ALA A 292 -9.04 -19.24 -4.07
N ARG A 293 -9.86 -19.82 -3.18
CA ARG A 293 -9.79 -21.25 -2.79
C ARG A 293 -10.16 -22.23 -3.91
N THR A 294 -10.90 -21.80 -4.93
CA THR A 294 -11.23 -22.63 -6.12
C THR A 294 -10.04 -22.76 -7.06
N PHE A 295 -9.23 -21.70 -7.19
CA PHE A 295 -7.98 -21.70 -7.97
C PHE A 295 -6.79 -22.24 -7.16
N TYR A 296 -6.71 -21.89 -5.88
CA TYR A 296 -5.65 -22.26 -4.95
C TYR A 296 -6.22 -22.97 -3.71
N PRO A 297 -6.49 -24.30 -3.76
CA PRO A 297 -7.14 -25.03 -2.66
C PRO A 297 -6.39 -25.07 -1.33
N LYS A 298 -5.10 -24.70 -1.31
CA LYS A 298 -4.28 -24.53 -0.10
C LYS A 298 -4.55 -23.20 0.62
N PHE A 299 -5.11 -22.20 -0.06
CA PHE A 299 -5.38 -20.89 0.52
C PHE A 299 -6.55 -20.95 1.51
N SER A 300 -6.41 -20.25 2.63
CA SER A 300 -7.37 -20.21 3.73
C SER A 300 -7.27 -18.89 4.47
N ASN A 301 -8.43 -18.27 4.72
CA ASN A 301 -8.59 -17.04 5.52
C ASN A 301 -8.53 -17.29 7.05
N ASN A 302 -8.37 -18.54 7.49
CA ASN A 302 -8.34 -18.92 8.92
C ASN A 302 -6.92 -19.06 9.52
N ASN A 303 -5.85 -18.68 8.78
CA ASN A 303 -4.46 -18.84 9.24
C ASN A 303 -3.95 -17.58 9.97
N ALA A 304 -3.14 -17.76 11.03
CA ALA A 304 -2.64 -16.66 11.87
C ALA A 304 -1.72 -15.64 11.16
N MET A 305 -1.09 -16.03 10.06
CA MET A 305 -0.45 -15.11 9.11
C MET A 305 -1.03 -15.38 7.72
N LEU A 306 -1.95 -14.51 7.28
CA LEU A 306 -2.55 -14.60 5.95
C LEU A 306 -1.57 -14.05 4.92
N HIS A 307 -1.30 -14.83 3.88
CA HIS A 307 -0.39 -14.46 2.80
C HIS A 307 -0.72 -15.26 1.53
N LEU A 308 -0.34 -14.71 0.39
CA LEU A 308 -0.46 -15.35 -0.92
C LEU A 308 0.62 -14.78 -1.86
N GLY A 309 1.12 -15.58 -2.80
CA GLY A 309 2.12 -15.16 -3.79
C GLY A 309 1.62 -14.03 -4.68
N THR A 310 2.50 -13.14 -5.12
CA THR A 310 2.11 -12.04 -6.02
C THR A 310 1.48 -12.60 -7.31
N ARG A 311 2.14 -13.59 -7.92
CA ARG A 311 1.65 -14.36 -9.07
C ARG A 311 0.30 -15.05 -8.81
N GLU A 312 0.15 -15.71 -7.66
CA GLU A 312 -1.11 -16.38 -7.27
C GLU A 312 -2.28 -15.38 -7.18
N ILE A 313 -2.09 -14.22 -6.54
CA ILE A 313 -3.09 -13.14 -6.49
C ILE A 313 -3.42 -12.62 -7.90
N GLN A 314 -2.41 -12.40 -8.74
CA GLN A 314 -2.63 -11.97 -10.13
C GLN A 314 -3.43 -13.01 -10.92
N LEU A 315 -3.18 -14.32 -10.75
CA LEU A 315 -3.90 -15.38 -11.45
C LEU A 315 -5.36 -15.54 -10.99
N VAL A 316 -5.65 -15.36 -9.69
CA VAL A 316 -7.04 -15.28 -9.21
C VAL A 316 -7.77 -14.13 -9.90
N LEU A 317 -7.20 -12.92 -9.87
CA LEU A 317 -7.88 -11.73 -10.39
C LEU A 317 -7.95 -11.71 -11.92
N LEU A 318 -6.92 -12.19 -12.63
CA LEU A 318 -6.92 -12.37 -14.08
C LEU A 318 -8.03 -13.32 -14.52
N LYS A 319 -8.16 -14.49 -13.89
CA LYS A 319 -9.20 -15.47 -14.26
C LYS A 319 -10.61 -14.93 -14.02
N ASN A 320 -10.84 -14.22 -12.91
CA ASN A 320 -12.13 -13.56 -12.69
C ASN A 320 -12.39 -12.44 -13.70
N ALA A 321 -11.40 -11.61 -14.02
CA ALA A 321 -11.52 -10.54 -15.02
C ALA A 321 -11.83 -11.11 -16.43
N LEU A 322 -11.16 -12.19 -16.84
CA LEU A 322 -11.45 -12.90 -18.08
C LEU A 322 -12.89 -13.44 -18.09
N LEU A 323 -13.34 -14.13 -17.04
CA LEU A 323 -14.73 -14.60 -16.94
C LEU A 323 -15.75 -13.45 -17.02
N LEU A 324 -15.44 -12.30 -16.42
CA LEU A 324 -16.24 -11.06 -16.49
C LEU A 324 -16.09 -10.30 -17.82
N GLY A 325 -15.42 -10.88 -18.83
CA GLY A 325 -15.33 -10.33 -20.18
C GLY A 325 -14.43 -9.10 -20.33
N VAL A 326 -13.44 -8.91 -19.45
CA VAL A 326 -12.41 -7.87 -19.56
C VAL A 326 -11.45 -8.16 -20.73
N ARG A 327 -11.08 -7.14 -21.50
CA ARG A 327 -10.07 -7.24 -22.56
C ARG A 327 -8.66 -7.02 -22.04
N PHE A 328 -7.68 -7.70 -22.65
CA PHE A 328 -6.28 -7.67 -22.24
C PHE A 328 -5.34 -7.50 -23.44
N SER A 329 -4.30 -6.69 -23.26
CA SER A 329 -3.12 -6.62 -24.14
C SER A 329 -1.87 -6.81 -23.27
N TYR A 330 -1.35 -8.04 -23.23
CA TYR A 330 -0.06 -8.35 -22.62
C TYR A 330 1.09 -8.10 -23.60
N GLY A 331 2.33 -8.03 -23.12
CA GLY A 331 3.49 -7.67 -23.93
C GLY A 331 3.36 -6.31 -24.62
N THR A 332 2.51 -5.42 -24.09
CA THR A 332 2.03 -4.19 -24.74
C THR A 332 2.19 -3.02 -23.78
N GLU A 333 2.71 -1.87 -24.23
CA GLU A 333 2.84 -0.68 -23.40
C GLU A 333 2.10 0.54 -23.95
N MET A 334 1.59 1.38 -23.04
CA MET A 334 0.97 2.66 -23.39
C MET A 334 2.06 3.70 -23.63
N VAL A 335 2.14 4.20 -24.86
CA VAL A 335 3.20 5.11 -25.33
C VAL A 335 2.78 6.57 -25.41
N ALA A 336 1.47 6.85 -25.46
CA ALA A 336 0.87 8.18 -25.38
C ALA A 336 -0.63 8.11 -25.02
N VAL A 337 -1.23 9.25 -24.72
CA VAL A 337 -2.68 9.50 -24.71
C VAL A 337 -2.99 10.62 -25.70
N GLN A 338 -4.17 10.60 -26.31
CA GLN A 338 -4.56 11.56 -27.32
C GLN A 338 -5.96 12.15 -27.08
N ALA A 339 -6.06 13.46 -27.27
CA ALA A 339 -7.29 14.23 -27.25
C ALA A 339 -8.24 13.89 -28.42
N PRO A 340 -9.56 13.94 -28.22
CA PRO A 340 -10.52 13.78 -29.31
C PRO A 340 -10.55 14.99 -30.25
N ALA A 341 -10.87 14.75 -31.53
CA ALA A 341 -10.99 15.78 -32.56
C ALA A 341 -12.27 16.64 -32.47
N SER A 342 -13.23 16.24 -31.63
CA SER A 342 -14.45 16.99 -31.31
C SER A 342 -14.97 16.56 -29.95
N GLY A 343 -15.78 17.39 -29.28
CA GLY A 343 -16.26 17.11 -27.91
C GLY A 343 -17.13 15.86 -27.76
N ALA A 344 -17.67 15.31 -28.87
CA ALA A 344 -18.43 14.06 -28.88
C ALA A 344 -17.56 12.80 -29.08
N ALA A 345 -16.29 12.95 -29.46
CA ALA A 345 -15.36 11.83 -29.58
C ALA A 345 -14.62 11.58 -28.25
N SER A 346 -14.12 10.36 -28.05
CA SER A 346 -13.42 9.96 -26.84
C SER A 346 -11.91 10.19 -26.93
N TRP A 347 -11.28 10.36 -25.77
CA TRP A 347 -9.83 10.22 -25.62
C TRP A 347 -9.37 8.82 -26.04
N LYS A 348 -8.10 8.70 -26.45
CA LYS A 348 -7.52 7.44 -26.94
C LYS A 348 -6.16 7.19 -26.29
N ALA A 349 -5.95 6.00 -25.73
CA ALA A 349 -4.63 5.55 -25.32
C ALA A 349 -3.94 4.93 -26.54
N TRP A 350 -2.72 5.38 -26.83
CA TRP A 350 -1.86 4.81 -27.87
C TRP A 350 -1.05 3.69 -27.25
N THR A 351 -1.13 2.49 -27.81
CA THR A 351 -0.44 1.30 -27.30
C THR A 351 0.35 0.59 -28.40
N THR A 352 1.59 0.21 -28.12
CA THR A 352 2.43 -0.61 -29.00
C THR A 352 2.83 -1.90 -28.31
N GLU A 353 3.36 -2.86 -29.07
CA GLU A 353 4.18 -3.90 -28.46
C GLU A 353 5.28 -3.28 -27.59
N ALA A 354 5.58 -3.95 -26.48
CA ALA A 354 6.61 -3.56 -25.55
C ALA A 354 7.99 -3.98 -26.07
N ALA A 355 8.95 -3.04 -26.02
CA ALA A 355 10.31 -3.33 -26.46
C ALA A 355 10.89 -4.54 -25.70
N ALA A 356 11.28 -5.58 -26.44
CA ALA A 356 11.76 -6.84 -25.93
C ALA A 356 12.96 -6.69 -24.98
N LYS A 357 12.72 -6.80 -23.68
CA LYS A 357 13.79 -6.93 -22.69
C LYS A 357 14.27 -8.38 -22.66
N ASP A 358 15.59 -8.58 -22.71
CA ASP A 358 16.15 -9.90 -22.46
C ASP A 358 15.96 -10.31 -21.00
N ALA A 359 14.97 -11.17 -20.76
CA ALA A 359 14.70 -11.78 -19.47
C ALA A 359 15.94 -12.52 -18.90
N ALA A 360 16.80 -13.04 -19.78
CA ALA A 360 18.09 -13.63 -19.41
C ALA A 360 19.07 -12.59 -18.84
N LEU A 361 19.09 -11.36 -19.38
CA LEU A 361 20.00 -10.28 -18.94
C LEU A 361 19.47 -9.51 -17.72
N ALA A 362 18.15 -9.51 -17.51
CA ALA A 362 17.49 -9.11 -16.25
C ALA A 362 17.50 -10.22 -15.18
N GLY A 363 18.01 -11.40 -15.54
CA GLY A 363 18.15 -12.57 -14.66
C GLY A 363 19.03 -12.29 -13.46
N VAL A 364 18.70 -12.91 -12.32
CA VAL A 364 19.40 -12.87 -11.04
C VAL A 364 19.52 -11.46 -10.37
N LEU A 365 20.00 -10.43 -11.08
CA LEU A 365 20.66 -9.24 -10.49
C LEU A 365 20.15 -7.87 -10.98
N ASP A 366 18.93 -7.76 -11.51
CA ASP A 366 18.39 -6.45 -11.91
C ASP A 366 18.07 -5.58 -10.67
N PHE A 367 18.95 -4.61 -10.37
CA PHE A 367 18.91 -3.69 -9.23
C PHE A 367 18.20 -2.38 -9.58
N LYS A 368 17.30 -1.92 -8.71
CA LYS A 368 16.70 -0.59 -8.84
C LYS A 368 17.77 0.49 -8.61
N LYS A 369 17.94 1.40 -9.57
CA LYS A 369 18.66 2.66 -9.34
C LYS A 369 18.05 3.40 -8.15
N LEU A 370 18.90 4.12 -7.41
CA LEU A 370 18.52 4.64 -6.11
C LEU A 370 17.61 5.87 -6.22
N LYS A 371 16.57 5.90 -5.37
CA LYS A 371 15.41 6.79 -5.50
C LYS A 371 15.77 8.27 -5.38
N ILE A 372 16.72 8.58 -4.50
CA ILE A 372 17.04 9.94 -4.05
C ILE A 372 17.48 10.86 -5.20
N GLY A 373 18.15 10.33 -6.24
CA GLY A 373 18.66 11.12 -7.36
C GLY A 373 17.60 11.77 -8.26
N ALA A 374 16.32 11.41 -8.11
CA ALA A 374 15.22 11.96 -8.91
C ALA A 374 14.47 13.13 -8.23
N TYR A 375 14.86 13.54 -7.02
CA TYR A 375 14.06 14.45 -6.18
C TYR A 375 14.80 15.73 -5.80
N GLN A 376 14.19 16.88 -6.08
CA GLN A 376 14.69 18.19 -5.68
C GLN A 376 14.17 18.57 -4.28
N THR A 377 15.00 19.29 -3.51
CA THR A 377 14.60 19.90 -2.24
C THR A 377 14.12 21.33 -2.45
N GLY A 378 12.86 21.62 -2.16
CA GLY A 378 12.34 22.99 -2.23
C GLY A 378 12.96 23.90 -1.16
N THR A 379 13.27 25.14 -1.52
CA THR A 379 13.77 26.16 -0.57
C THR A 379 12.82 26.33 0.61
N GLY A 380 13.32 26.14 1.83
CA GLY A 380 12.52 26.25 3.06
C GLY A 380 11.80 24.97 3.50
N GLN A 381 11.86 23.88 2.73
CA GLN A 381 11.40 22.57 3.18
C GLN A 381 12.43 21.93 4.13
N GLY A 382 11.96 21.30 5.21
CA GLY A 382 12.83 20.58 6.15
C GLY A 382 13.35 19.26 5.58
N LYS A 383 14.14 18.52 6.36
CA LYS A 383 14.75 17.22 5.97
C LYS A 383 13.74 16.09 5.62
N CYS A 384 12.43 16.35 5.73
CA CYS A 384 11.33 15.45 5.42
C CYS A 384 10.26 16.20 4.60
N ASN A 385 9.48 15.49 3.77
CA ASN A 385 8.52 16.03 2.79
C ASN A 385 9.19 16.74 1.58
N MET A 386 9.94 16.01 0.77
CA MET A 386 10.35 16.52 -0.56
C MET A 386 9.15 16.44 -1.53
N VAL A 387 9.18 17.17 -2.64
CA VAL A 387 8.14 17.10 -3.68
C VAL A 387 8.77 16.84 -5.04
N GLN A 388 8.41 15.71 -5.65
CA GLN A 388 8.59 15.51 -7.09
C GLN A 388 7.46 16.25 -7.80
N LYS A 389 7.77 17.41 -8.38
CA LYS A 389 6.93 18.00 -9.42
C LYS A 389 7.13 17.25 -10.73
N SER A 390 6.06 17.12 -11.52
CA SER A 390 6.12 16.57 -12.87
C SER A 390 5.32 17.47 -13.83
N GLU A 391 5.92 17.85 -14.95
CA GLU A 391 5.22 18.61 -16.00
C GLU A 391 4.47 17.68 -16.96
N LEU A 392 3.48 18.22 -17.69
CA LEU A 392 2.77 17.46 -18.72
C LEU A 392 3.65 17.39 -19.98
N ASP A 393 4.02 16.18 -20.38
CA ASP A 393 4.84 15.95 -21.58
C ASP A 393 3.97 16.04 -22.86
N PRO A 394 4.16 17.03 -23.74
CA PRO A 394 3.38 17.16 -24.98
C PRO A 394 3.72 16.09 -26.03
N SER A 395 4.78 15.31 -25.83
CA SER A 395 5.06 14.09 -26.62
C SER A 395 4.38 12.83 -26.05
N PHE A 396 3.70 12.96 -24.91
CA PHE A 396 2.85 11.91 -24.33
C PHE A 396 1.36 12.28 -24.35
N ALA A 397 1.02 13.55 -24.14
CA ALA A 397 -0.33 14.06 -24.15
C ALA A 397 -0.60 14.79 -25.48
N LEU A 398 -1.04 14.03 -26.47
CA LEU A 398 -1.09 14.42 -27.88
C LEU A 398 -2.40 15.14 -28.23
N ASP A 399 -2.28 16.19 -29.04
CA ASP A 399 -3.42 16.82 -29.69
C ASP A 399 -4.08 15.91 -30.75
N ALA A 400 -5.28 16.28 -31.18
CA ALA A 400 -6.09 15.50 -32.10
C ALA A 400 -5.57 15.48 -33.56
N SER A 401 -4.60 16.33 -33.93
CA SER A 401 -4.01 16.33 -35.29
C SER A 401 -2.95 15.25 -35.47
N LYS A 402 -2.37 14.73 -34.38
CA LYS A 402 -1.33 13.69 -34.42
C LYS A 402 -1.90 12.40 -35.01
N LYS A 403 -1.32 11.92 -36.11
CA LYS A 403 -1.65 10.60 -36.67
C LYS A 403 -0.85 9.53 -35.95
N ALA A 404 -1.51 8.43 -35.61
CA ALA A 404 -0.87 7.25 -35.03
C ALA A 404 0.15 6.65 -36.03
N PRO A 405 1.41 6.39 -35.62
CA PRO A 405 2.35 5.58 -36.38
C PRO A 405 1.84 4.16 -36.65
N GLU A 406 2.46 3.49 -37.62
CA GLU A 406 2.26 2.07 -37.87
C GLU A 406 2.59 1.23 -36.61
N GLY A 407 1.83 0.16 -36.38
CA GLY A 407 1.94 -0.66 -35.16
C GLY A 407 1.30 -0.07 -33.89
N VAL A 408 0.79 1.16 -33.91
CA VAL A 408 0.06 1.77 -32.77
C VAL A 408 -1.41 1.39 -32.79
N THR A 409 -1.86 0.67 -31.76
CA THR A 409 -3.28 0.44 -31.48
C THR A 409 -3.86 1.62 -30.69
N LEU A 410 -5.12 1.97 -30.97
CA LEU A 410 -5.84 3.10 -30.35
C LEU A 410 -7.01 2.61 -29.49
N LEU A 411 -6.86 2.66 -28.17
CA LEU A 411 -7.88 2.23 -27.22
C LEU A 411 -8.72 3.44 -26.73
N PRO A 412 -10.00 3.57 -27.11
CA PRO A 412 -10.84 4.68 -26.67
C PRO A 412 -11.20 4.57 -25.18
N PHE A 413 -11.09 5.65 -24.42
CA PHE A 413 -11.38 5.68 -22.99
C PHE A 413 -12.16 6.92 -22.54
N ASP A 414 -12.93 6.73 -21.47
CA ASP A 414 -13.64 7.75 -20.70
C ASP A 414 -13.00 7.96 -19.32
N ALA A 415 -12.18 7.01 -18.86
CA ALA A 415 -11.28 7.15 -17.71
C ALA A 415 -10.01 6.30 -17.88
N LEU A 416 -8.87 6.79 -17.37
CA LEU A 416 -7.57 6.10 -17.43
C LEU A 416 -7.06 5.80 -16.02
N LEU A 417 -6.84 4.53 -15.69
CA LEU A 417 -6.32 4.09 -14.39
C LEU A 417 -4.85 3.67 -14.53
N LEU A 418 -3.98 4.20 -13.67
CA LEU A 418 -2.53 3.94 -13.72
C LEU A 418 -2.11 3.00 -12.57
N ALA A 419 -1.94 1.72 -12.89
CA ALA A 419 -1.53 0.62 -12.00
C ALA A 419 -0.10 0.09 -12.27
N GLU A 420 0.69 0.81 -13.07
CA GLU A 420 2.09 0.51 -13.45
C GLU A 420 3.02 0.28 -12.23
N GLY A 421 2.68 0.90 -11.10
CA GLY A 421 3.37 0.79 -9.82
C GLY A 421 4.26 2.00 -9.52
N GLU A 422 5.14 1.83 -8.51
CA GLU A 422 6.08 2.84 -7.99
C GLU A 422 6.69 3.75 -9.07
N TRP A 423 7.23 3.13 -10.12
CA TRP A 423 7.92 3.76 -11.26
C TRP A 423 7.01 3.98 -12.48
N SER A 424 5.72 4.26 -12.26
CA SER A 424 4.76 4.64 -13.31
C SER A 424 5.30 5.79 -14.16
N ASN A 425 5.67 5.48 -15.39
CA ASN A 425 6.20 6.45 -16.35
C ASN A 425 5.08 7.39 -16.80
N SER A 426 3.88 6.83 -16.98
CA SER A 426 2.68 7.59 -17.32
C SER A 426 2.29 8.59 -16.22
N CYS A 427 2.51 8.28 -14.93
CA CYS A 427 2.31 9.28 -13.88
C CYS A 427 3.23 10.48 -14.05
N VAL A 428 4.51 10.27 -14.37
CA VAL A 428 5.47 11.38 -14.57
C VAL A 428 5.11 12.16 -15.84
N ARG A 429 4.92 11.47 -16.98
CA ARG A 429 4.64 12.13 -18.27
C ARG A 429 3.28 12.82 -18.35
N LEU A 430 2.31 12.45 -17.50
CA LEU A 430 1.03 13.17 -17.35
C LEU A 430 1.08 14.31 -16.30
N GLY A 431 2.24 14.52 -15.69
CA GLY A 431 2.49 15.56 -14.69
C GLY A 431 1.80 15.33 -13.35
N ILE A 432 1.79 14.09 -12.85
CA ILE A 432 1.22 13.74 -11.54
C ILE A 432 2.28 13.93 -10.45
N ASP A 433 2.15 15.03 -9.70
CA ASP A 433 3.04 15.37 -8.59
C ASP A 433 2.98 14.35 -7.44
N LYS A 434 4.15 14.05 -6.84
CA LYS A 434 4.29 13.18 -5.67
C LYS A 434 5.04 13.86 -4.53
N THR A 435 4.55 13.70 -3.30
CA THR A 435 5.34 13.93 -2.08
C THR A 435 6.19 12.70 -1.78
N ILE A 436 7.43 12.94 -1.36
CA ILE A 436 8.40 11.91 -0.98
C ILE A 436 8.73 12.07 0.50
N ASP A 437 8.24 11.14 1.30
CA ASP A 437 8.54 11.05 2.72
C ASP A 437 9.89 10.30 2.87
N ARG A 438 10.92 10.96 3.41
CA ARG A 438 12.25 10.40 3.64
C ARG A 438 12.41 10.01 5.11
N PHE A 439 12.96 8.81 5.35
CA PHE A 439 13.15 8.21 6.66
C PHE A 439 14.65 8.06 6.98
N SER A 440 14.96 7.43 8.12
CA SER A 440 16.28 6.83 8.35
C SER A 440 16.61 5.81 7.25
N GLN A 441 17.90 5.59 6.97
CA GLN A 441 18.33 4.60 5.98
C GLN A 441 17.79 3.21 6.33
N ALA A 442 17.06 2.60 5.41
CA ALA A 442 16.49 1.27 5.55
C ALA A 442 16.69 0.49 4.25
N ILE A 443 17.35 -0.66 4.33
CA ILE A 443 17.64 -1.51 3.17
C ILE A 443 16.85 -2.81 3.32
N GLY A 444 15.91 -3.05 2.41
CA GLY A 444 15.18 -4.30 2.33
C GLY A 444 15.99 -5.34 1.55
N PHE A 445 16.27 -6.48 2.16
CA PHE A 445 16.91 -7.62 1.51
C PHE A 445 15.90 -8.75 1.36
N VAL A 446 15.50 -9.04 0.12
CA VAL A 446 14.57 -10.13 -0.21
C VAL A 446 15.37 -11.33 -0.69
N ILE A 447 15.00 -12.52 -0.24
CA ILE A 447 15.60 -13.80 -0.62
C ILE A 447 14.47 -14.78 -0.96
N ASN A 448 14.62 -15.52 -2.06
CA ASN A 448 13.68 -16.54 -2.53
C ASN A 448 14.41 -17.89 -2.66
N MET A 449 14.05 -18.85 -1.83
CA MET A 449 14.51 -20.24 -1.93
C MET A 449 13.40 -21.14 -2.47
N GLU A 450 13.77 -22.19 -3.20
CA GLU A 450 12.82 -23.17 -3.74
C GLU A 450 12.14 -23.96 -2.61
N PHE A 451 10.85 -24.24 -2.76
CA PHE A 451 10.10 -25.09 -1.84
C PHE A 451 9.75 -26.41 -2.53
N ASP A 452 10.44 -27.50 -2.16
CA ASP A 452 10.05 -28.85 -2.57
C ASP A 452 9.02 -29.44 -1.58
N PRO A 453 7.77 -29.71 -1.99
CA PRO A 453 6.78 -30.37 -1.13
C PRO A 453 7.07 -31.87 -0.88
N LYS A 454 8.14 -32.44 -1.46
CA LYS A 454 8.56 -33.84 -1.24
C LYS A 454 9.66 -33.97 -0.18
N ASP A 455 10.63 -33.06 -0.12
CA ASP A 455 11.69 -32.99 0.89
C ASP A 455 11.13 -33.12 2.31
N LYS A 456 11.59 -34.11 3.07
CA LYS A 456 11.08 -34.41 4.41
C LYS A 456 11.43 -33.32 5.44
N LEU A 457 12.44 -32.48 5.24
CA LEU A 457 12.76 -31.39 6.18
C LEU A 457 11.85 -30.17 5.98
N THR A 458 11.63 -29.71 4.75
CA THR A 458 10.79 -28.53 4.48
C THR A 458 9.30 -28.85 4.35
N LYS A 459 8.92 -30.09 4.02
CA LYS A 459 7.53 -30.57 3.98
C LYS A 459 6.85 -30.56 5.34
N ASP A 460 7.56 -30.94 6.40
CA ASP A 460 6.91 -31.27 7.68
C ASP A 460 6.85 -30.10 8.69
N THR A 461 5.61 -29.75 9.03
CA THR A 461 5.05 -29.10 10.25
C THR A 461 5.79 -28.02 11.08
N VAL A 462 7.12 -27.97 11.14
CA VAL A 462 7.89 -27.14 12.11
C VAL A 462 8.00 -25.67 11.67
N LEU A 463 8.56 -25.40 10.50
CA LEU A 463 8.86 -24.02 10.06
C LEU A 463 7.65 -23.36 9.38
N ARG A 464 6.72 -22.88 10.21
CA ARG A 464 5.59 -22.01 9.81
C ARG A 464 6.08 -20.60 9.45
N SER A 465 5.27 -19.80 8.75
CA SER A 465 5.55 -18.39 8.53
C SER A 465 5.67 -17.63 9.86
N PHE A 466 6.61 -16.69 9.97
CA PHE A 466 6.82 -15.88 11.18
C PHE A 466 7.49 -14.53 10.88
N THR A 467 7.43 -13.61 11.85
CA THR A 467 8.29 -12.42 11.91
C THR A 467 9.30 -12.55 13.04
N ALA A 468 10.45 -11.90 12.91
CA ALA A 468 11.53 -11.93 13.89
C ALA A 468 12.19 -10.56 14.03
N ARG A 469 12.35 -10.12 15.28
CA ARG A 469 13.17 -8.98 15.71
C ARG A 469 14.44 -9.54 16.39
N PRO A 470 15.51 -8.75 16.63
CA PRO A 470 16.79 -9.27 17.15
C PRO A 470 16.73 -10.10 18.44
N PHE A 471 15.68 -9.92 19.27
CA PHE A 471 15.48 -10.67 20.51
C PHE A 471 14.58 -11.92 20.38
N ASP A 472 13.85 -12.09 19.26
CA ASP A 472 13.06 -13.30 18.99
C ASP A 472 13.99 -14.48 18.62
N PRO A 473 13.58 -15.76 18.74
CA PRO A 473 14.51 -16.89 18.63
C PRO A 473 15.30 -16.99 17.31
N ALA A 474 14.68 -16.70 16.17
CA ALA A 474 15.37 -16.64 14.89
C ALA A 474 16.28 -15.39 14.77
N GLY A 475 15.86 -14.26 15.35
CA GLY A 475 16.64 -13.03 15.40
C GLY A 475 17.90 -13.14 16.26
N LYS A 476 17.85 -13.93 17.34
CA LYS A 476 19.03 -14.29 18.13
C LYS A 476 20.04 -15.09 17.32
N ARG A 477 19.59 -16.04 16.47
CA ARG A 477 20.48 -16.78 15.56
C ARG A 477 21.11 -15.88 14.50
N LEU A 478 20.31 -15.00 13.86
CA LEU A 478 20.83 -13.98 12.93
C LEU A 478 21.89 -13.09 13.60
N THR A 479 21.60 -12.59 14.81
CA THR A 479 22.53 -11.74 15.57
C THR A 479 23.81 -12.47 15.95
N ALA A 480 23.72 -13.73 16.41
CA ALA A 480 24.88 -14.56 16.73
C ALA A 480 25.75 -14.88 15.49
N ALA A 481 25.15 -14.90 14.30
CA ALA A 481 25.86 -15.02 13.02
C ALA A 481 26.45 -13.67 12.51
N ASN A 482 26.50 -12.62 13.34
CA ASN A 482 26.87 -11.23 13.04
C ASN A 482 25.98 -10.53 11.99
N ILE A 483 24.75 -10.99 11.76
CA ILE A 483 23.83 -10.33 10.83
C ILE A 483 23.13 -9.18 11.56
N LYS A 484 23.45 -7.94 11.18
CA LYS A 484 22.93 -6.72 11.82
C LYS A 484 21.69 -6.23 11.08
N PHE A 485 20.53 -6.38 11.70
CA PHE A 485 19.22 -6.13 11.08
C PHE A 485 18.25 -5.44 12.07
N GLU A 486 17.07 -5.06 11.60
CA GLU A 486 16.02 -4.42 12.41
C GLU A 486 14.76 -5.29 12.54
N PHE A 487 14.38 -5.93 11.44
CA PHE A 487 13.21 -6.79 11.30
C PHE A 487 13.49 -7.84 10.23
N ALA A 488 13.00 -9.05 10.44
CA ALA A 488 12.99 -10.12 9.45
C ALA A 488 11.60 -10.77 9.39
N GLU A 489 11.25 -11.29 8.23
CA GLU A 489 10.01 -12.04 7.96
C GLU A 489 10.34 -13.26 7.11
N TYR A 490 9.65 -14.36 7.37
CA TYR A 490 9.67 -15.58 6.57
C TYR A 490 8.22 -16.01 6.28
N LEU A 491 7.89 -16.20 5.00
CA LEU A 491 6.59 -16.67 4.52
C LEU A 491 6.78 -17.95 3.68
N LYS A 492 5.87 -18.93 3.84
CA LYS A 492 5.92 -20.24 3.18
C LYS A 492 4.74 -20.42 2.20
N GLY A 493 4.98 -20.17 0.91
CA GLY A 493 3.98 -20.29 -0.16
C GLY A 493 4.42 -21.27 -1.25
N GLU A 494 4.34 -20.86 -2.53
CA GLU A 494 5.02 -21.56 -3.65
C GLU A 494 6.55 -21.53 -3.51
N THR A 495 7.09 -20.59 -2.73
CA THR A 495 8.52 -20.44 -2.40
C THR A 495 8.72 -20.29 -0.89
N HIS A 496 9.97 -20.45 -0.43
CA HIS A 496 10.41 -19.92 0.85
C HIS A 496 10.85 -18.46 0.66
N TYR A 497 9.97 -17.53 1.01
CA TYR A 497 10.19 -16.10 0.89
C TYR A 497 10.72 -15.54 2.20
N ILE A 498 11.83 -14.81 2.15
CA ILE A 498 12.44 -14.14 3.30
C ILE A 498 12.62 -12.66 2.98
N VAL A 499 12.29 -11.78 3.93
CA VAL A 499 12.61 -10.33 3.87
C VAL A 499 13.37 -9.95 5.13
N VAL A 500 14.48 -9.23 5.00
CA VAL A 500 15.24 -8.67 6.12
C VAL A 500 15.46 -7.18 5.91
N THR A 501 15.02 -6.34 6.85
CA THR A 501 15.45 -4.94 6.94
C THR A 501 16.87 -4.95 7.50
N ILE A 502 17.86 -5.05 6.60
CA ILE A 502 19.28 -5.23 6.94
C ILE A 502 19.97 -3.88 7.11
N LYS A 503 20.91 -3.79 8.05
CA LYS A 503 21.71 -2.57 8.25
C LYS A 503 22.91 -2.57 7.31
N LYS A 504 23.24 -1.40 6.76
CA LYS A 504 24.41 -1.17 5.89
C LYS A 504 25.70 -1.80 6.42
N ALA A 505 25.96 -1.67 7.73
CA ALA A 505 27.10 -2.29 8.40
C ALA A 505 27.16 -3.83 8.20
N SER A 506 26.03 -4.53 8.23
CA SER A 506 25.99 -5.97 7.99
C SER A 506 26.38 -6.36 6.57
N LEU A 507 26.08 -5.50 5.58
CA LEU A 507 26.42 -5.74 4.18
C LEU A 507 27.91 -5.48 3.91
N LEU A 508 28.47 -4.43 4.54
CA LEU A 508 29.91 -4.13 4.50
C LEU A 508 30.74 -5.21 5.21
N GLU A 509 30.36 -5.61 6.43
CA GLU A 509 31.05 -6.65 7.22
C GLU A 509 30.97 -8.06 6.62
N HIS A 510 30.12 -8.28 5.63
CA HIS A 510 30.04 -9.51 4.83
C HIS A 510 30.52 -9.30 3.39
N ASN A 511 31.19 -8.18 3.08
CA ASN A 511 31.71 -7.80 1.76
C ASN A 511 30.67 -7.69 0.62
N ALA A 512 29.37 -7.85 0.90
CA ALA A 512 28.29 -7.69 -0.07
C ALA A 512 28.18 -6.25 -0.60
N LEU A 513 28.68 -5.27 0.15
CA LEU A 513 29.01 -3.92 -0.35
C LEU A 513 30.53 -3.73 -0.31
N ARG A 514 31.10 -3.26 -1.42
CA ARG A 514 32.54 -3.04 -1.60
C ARG A 514 33.05 -1.82 -0.85
N GLN A 515 32.26 -0.74 -0.82
CA GLN A 515 32.60 0.53 -0.19
C GLN A 515 31.39 1.15 0.50
N ASP A 516 31.64 1.94 1.53
CA ASP A 516 30.61 2.76 2.18
C ASP A 516 30.37 4.06 1.41
N LEU A 517 29.61 3.96 0.31
CA LEU A 517 29.29 5.10 -0.55
C LEU A 517 28.13 5.95 -0.02
N PRO A 518 28.02 7.22 -0.48
CA PRO A 518 26.84 8.04 -0.25
C PRO A 518 25.54 7.33 -0.66
N ALA A 519 24.43 7.75 -0.05
CA ALA A 519 23.15 7.06 -0.20
C ALA A 519 22.72 6.87 -1.65
N SER A 520 23.02 7.81 -2.57
CA SER A 520 22.76 7.75 -4.01
C SER A 520 23.39 6.54 -4.72
N ASP A 521 24.58 6.13 -4.30
CA ASP A 521 25.45 5.21 -5.04
C ASP A 521 25.63 3.86 -4.32
N LEU A 522 25.18 3.79 -3.07
CA LEU A 522 25.35 2.65 -2.17
C LEU A 522 24.86 1.32 -2.76
N LEU A 523 23.68 1.27 -3.37
CA LEU A 523 23.08 0.05 -3.95
C LEU A 523 23.25 -0.04 -5.48
N THR A 524 24.31 0.57 -6.03
CA THR A 524 24.65 0.43 -7.46
C THR A 524 25.27 -0.93 -7.76
N LYS A 525 25.15 -1.39 -9.01
CA LYS A 525 25.78 -2.64 -9.50
C LYS A 525 27.31 -2.62 -9.33
N GLN A 526 27.92 -1.44 -9.38
CA GLN A 526 29.35 -1.21 -9.20
C GLN A 526 29.81 -1.41 -7.75
N ASN A 527 29.03 -0.92 -6.77
CA ASN A 527 29.38 -1.00 -5.35
C ASN A 527 29.03 -2.36 -4.71
N LEU A 528 28.30 -3.23 -5.40
CA LEU A 528 27.87 -4.51 -4.87
C LEU A 528 28.88 -5.63 -5.17
N ASP A 529 29.09 -6.53 -4.22
CA ASP A 529 29.56 -7.87 -4.52
C ASP A 529 28.41 -8.88 -4.48
N VAL A 530 28.20 -9.53 -5.62
CA VAL A 530 27.10 -10.45 -5.87
C VAL A 530 27.29 -11.78 -5.15
N GLU A 531 28.51 -12.32 -5.21
CA GLU A 531 28.82 -13.64 -4.66
C GLU A 531 28.75 -13.58 -3.14
N ALA A 532 29.34 -12.53 -2.55
CA ALA A 532 29.21 -12.23 -1.13
C ALA A 532 27.74 -11.98 -0.71
N LEU A 533 26.92 -11.31 -1.52
CA LEU A 533 25.48 -11.14 -1.25
C LEU A 533 24.74 -12.48 -1.27
N MET A 534 25.07 -13.39 -2.19
CA MET A 534 24.47 -14.73 -2.28
C MET A 534 24.90 -15.65 -1.12
N VAL A 535 26.16 -15.57 -0.69
CA VAL A 535 26.66 -16.26 0.52
C VAL A 535 25.93 -15.73 1.77
N LEU A 536 25.77 -14.41 1.91
CA LEU A 536 24.99 -13.80 2.98
C LEU A 536 23.50 -14.20 2.92
N ALA A 537 22.91 -14.33 1.74
CA ALA A 537 21.55 -14.80 1.57
C ALA A 537 21.36 -16.24 2.07
N ARG A 538 22.28 -17.16 1.71
CA ARG A 538 22.25 -18.56 2.20
C ARG A 538 22.42 -18.59 3.73
N LYS A 539 23.37 -17.83 4.27
CA LYS A 539 23.60 -17.69 5.72
C LYS A 539 22.35 -17.19 6.47
N ILE A 540 21.61 -16.22 5.91
CA ILE A 540 20.32 -15.75 6.43
C ILE A 540 19.28 -16.87 6.39
N ALA A 541 19.14 -17.58 5.26
CA ALA A 541 18.17 -18.68 5.10
C ALA A 541 18.39 -19.80 6.13
N THR A 542 19.63 -20.20 6.37
CA THR A 542 19.97 -21.20 7.40
C THR A 542 19.72 -20.67 8.82
N CYS A 543 19.99 -19.39 9.10
CA CYS A 543 19.64 -18.78 10.40
C CYS A 543 18.13 -18.68 10.63
N ILE A 544 17.34 -18.41 9.58
CA ILE A 544 15.86 -18.46 9.61
C ILE A 544 15.38 -19.88 9.97
N GLY A 545 16.02 -20.91 9.41
CA GLY A 545 15.81 -22.31 9.77
C GLY A 545 15.64 -23.25 8.58
N LEU A 546 16.00 -22.82 7.36
CA LEU A 546 15.97 -23.66 6.16
C LEU A 546 17.23 -24.54 6.07
N PRO A 547 17.16 -25.74 5.48
CA PRO A 547 18.34 -26.54 5.20
C PRO A 547 19.40 -25.78 4.38
N GLU A 548 20.67 -25.98 4.69
CA GLU A 548 21.76 -25.32 3.97
C GLU A 548 21.80 -25.67 2.48
N HIS A 549 21.32 -26.87 2.11
CA HIS A 549 21.23 -27.34 0.73
C HIS A 549 19.98 -26.86 -0.04
N THR A 550 19.06 -26.11 0.58
CA THR A 550 17.89 -25.58 -0.15
C THR A 550 18.35 -24.69 -1.29
N GLN A 551 17.80 -24.91 -2.49
CA GLN A 551 18.22 -24.19 -3.70
C GLN A 551 17.61 -22.77 -3.72
N PHE A 552 18.29 -21.87 -4.41
CA PHE A 552 17.77 -20.54 -4.70
C PHE A 552 16.82 -20.62 -5.91
N CYS A 553 15.75 -19.84 -5.95
CA CYS A 553 14.88 -19.79 -7.14
C CYS A 553 15.61 -19.18 -8.35
N ASP A 554 15.48 -19.79 -9.53
CA ASP A 554 16.01 -19.27 -10.81
C ASP A 554 15.72 -17.76 -11.01
N PHE A 555 14.52 -17.33 -10.63
CA PHE A 555 14.05 -15.97 -10.78
C PHE A 555 14.11 -15.19 -9.47
N HIS A 556 14.97 -14.17 -9.45
CA HIS A 556 15.13 -13.20 -8.36
C HIS A 556 15.53 -13.83 -7.00
N PRO A 557 16.62 -14.62 -6.95
CA PRO A 557 17.00 -15.40 -5.77
C PRO A 557 17.37 -14.55 -4.56
N ALA A 558 18.03 -13.41 -4.76
CA ALA A 558 18.36 -12.45 -3.72
C ALA A 558 18.42 -11.03 -4.30
N LYS A 559 17.74 -10.05 -3.68
CA LYS A 559 17.68 -8.65 -4.16
C LYS A 559 17.64 -7.63 -3.02
N LEU A 560 18.39 -6.54 -3.17
CA LEU A 560 18.35 -5.38 -2.28
C LEU A 560 17.39 -4.29 -2.82
N PHE A 561 16.72 -3.60 -1.91
CA PHE A 561 15.76 -2.53 -2.16
C PHE A 561 15.98 -1.36 -1.19
N ASP A 562 15.88 -0.14 -1.70
CA ASP A 562 15.85 1.06 -0.85
C ASP A 562 14.44 1.28 -0.27
N PHE A 563 14.32 1.19 1.05
CA PHE A 563 13.11 1.52 1.83
C PHE A 563 13.23 2.88 2.56
N SER A 564 14.30 3.65 2.31
CA SER A 564 14.59 4.93 2.99
C SER A 564 13.68 6.09 2.56
N THR A 565 12.88 5.91 1.51
CA THR A 565 11.85 6.87 1.05
C THR A 565 10.56 6.16 0.72
N ARG A 566 9.43 6.87 0.83
CA ARG A 566 8.13 6.46 0.26
C ARG A 566 7.50 7.59 -0.54
N ALA A 567 7.10 7.30 -1.78
CA ALA A 567 6.35 8.22 -2.62
C ALA A 567 4.82 8.14 -2.39
N ARG A 568 4.11 9.27 -2.49
CA ARG A 568 2.64 9.32 -2.59
C ARG A 568 2.19 10.52 -3.42
N CYS A 569 1.20 10.35 -4.29
CA CYS A 569 0.64 11.44 -5.09
C CYS A 569 0.12 12.58 -4.21
N LEU A 570 0.15 13.82 -4.71
CA LEU A 570 -0.45 14.95 -3.99
C LEU A 570 -1.99 14.92 -3.97
N ALA A 571 -2.59 14.41 -5.05
CA ALA A 571 -4.04 14.24 -5.19
C ALA A 571 -4.38 12.80 -5.63
N GLY A 572 -5.64 12.43 -5.47
CA GLY A 572 -6.14 11.11 -5.86
C GLY A 572 -6.33 10.90 -7.36
N PHE A 573 -6.12 11.95 -8.15
CA PHE A 573 -6.36 12.03 -9.59
C PHE A 573 -5.53 13.17 -10.21
N ARG A 574 -5.57 13.23 -11.55
CA ARG A 574 -5.19 14.35 -12.41
C ARG A 574 -6.27 14.43 -13.50
N VAL A 575 -6.60 15.61 -14.00
CA VAL A 575 -7.55 15.73 -15.13
C VAL A 575 -6.86 16.38 -16.32
N LEU A 576 -7.08 15.82 -17.51
CA LEU A 576 -6.65 16.38 -18.79
C LEU A 576 -7.82 17.10 -19.45
N ALA A 577 -7.53 18.22 -20.11
CA ALA A 577 -8.49 19.03 -20.84
C ALA A 577 -7.93 19.47 -22.20
N VAL A 578 -8.81 19.57 -23.19
CA VAL A 578 -8.50 20.14 -24.52
C VAL A 578 -8.86 21.63 -24.51
N GLN A 579 -7.88 22.49 -24.80
CA GLN A 579 -8.07 23.94 -24.90
C GLN A 579 -8.72 24.34 -26.22
N ARG A 580 -9.16 25.61 -26.33
CA ARG A 580 -9.79 26.16 -27.54
C ARG A 580 -8.90 26.13 -28.80
N ASP A 581 -7.58 26.10 -28.63
CA ASP A 581 -6.59 25.98 -29.70
C ASP A 581 -6.23 24.50 -30.05
N GLY A 582 -6.87 23.54 -29.37
CA GLY A 582 -6.60 22.10 -29.51
C GLY A 582 -5.44 21.58 -28.68
N THR A 583 -4.75 22.42 -27.90
CA THR A 583 -3.65 21.95 -27.02
C THR A 583 -4.18 21.13 -25.85
N VAL A 584 -3.38 20.15 -25.41
CA VAL A 584 -3.70 19.32 -24.25
C VAL A 584 -3.03 19.88 -23.01
N THR A 585 -3.81 20.07 -21.96
CA THR A 585 -3.36 20.66 -20.70
C THR A 585 -3.78 19.81 -19.50
N GLY A 586 -2.98 19.83 -18.44
CA GLY A 586 -3.43 19.40 -17.11
C GLY A 586 -4.24 20.53 -16.51
N SER A 587 -5.45 20.25 -16.01
CA SER A 587 -6.41 21.30 -15.65
C SER A 587 -6.20 21.94 -14.28
N GLY A 588 -5.33 21.38 -13.43
CA GLY A 588 -5.17 21.83 -12.03
C GLY A 588 -6.35 21.48 -11.12
N LEU A 589 -7.36 20.75 -11.62
CA LEU A 589 -8.53 20.32 -10.85
C LEU A 589 -8.19 19.39 -9.68
N GLU A 590 -7.02 18.77 -9.68
CA GLU A 590 -6.40 18.08 -8.53
C GLU A 590 -6.37 18.91 -7.23
N THR A 591 -6.57 20.22 -7.32
CA THR A 591 -6.89 21.08 -6.18
C THR A 591 -8.24 21.77 -6.33
N HIS A 592 -9.30 21.20 -5.72
CA HIS A 592 -10.64 21.78 -5.62
C HIS A 592 -10.62 23.25 -5.14
N PRO A 593 -11.59 24.11 -5.52
CA PRO A 593 -11.63 25.51 -5.08
C PRO A 593 -11.65 25.62 -3.56
N TYR A 594 -12.44 24.78 -2.90
CA TYR A 594 -12.49 24.70 -1.44
C TYR A 594 -11.15 24.24 -0.82
N LEU A 595 -10.37 23.38 -1.51
CA LEU A 595 -9.01 23.04 -1.08
C LEU A 595 -8.08 24.26 -1.13
N ARG A 596 -8.17 25.08 -2.18
CA ARG A 596 -7.37 26.31 -2.34
C ARG A 596 -7.79 27.43 -1.38
N GLU A 597 -9.09 27.57 -1.14
CA GLU A 597 -9.64 28.51 -0.16
C GLU A 597 -9.23 28.12 1.26
N ALA A 598 -9.26 26.82 1.57
CA ALA A 598 -8.80 26.28 2.84
C ALA A 598 -7.27 26.36 3.02
N GLU A 599 -6.49 26.15 1.96
CA GLU A 599 -5.04 26.37 1.92
C GLU A 599 -4.70 27.84 2.23
N THR A 600 -5.35 28.77 1.53
CA THR A 600 -5.26 30.22 1.78
C THR A 600 -5.60 30.56 3.24
N LYS A 601 -6.80 30.19 3.69
CA LYS A 601 -7.29 30.46 5.06
C LYS A 601 -6.46 29.76 6.14
N TYR A 602 -5.73 28.69 5.82
CA TYR A 602 -4.77 28.08 6.73
C TYR A 602 -3.51 28.95 6.87
N TYR A 603 -2.90 29.36 5.76
CA TYR A 603 -1.68 30.17 5.78
C TYR A 603 -1.91 31.55 6.40
N GLU A 604 -3.04 32.21 6.12
CA GLU A 604 -3.45 33.47 6.75
C GLU A 604 -3.45 33.37 8.28
N ARG A 605 -4.14 32.36 8.84
CA ARG A 605 -4.19 32.16 10.30
C ARG A 605 -2.86 31.69 10.88
N ALA A 606 -2.05 30.97 10.10
CA ALA A 606 -0.71 30.56 10.52
C ALA A 606 0.29 31.72 10.55
N ALA A 607 0.06 32.79 9.78
CA ALA A 607 0.80 34.06 9.92
C ALA A 607 0.37 34.78 11.21
N VAL A 608 -0.93 35.05 11.39
CA VAL A 608 -1.47 35.73 12.59
C VAL A 608 -1.04 35.04 13.89
N GLN A 609 -1.17 33.71 14.00
CA GLN A 609 -0.74 32.97 15.19
C GLN A 609 0.77 33.02 15.45
N ALA A 610 1.59 33.26 14.41
CA ALA A 610 3.02 33.45 14.58
C ALA A 610 3.34 34.90 15.01
N GLU A 611 2.61 35.89 14.49
CA GLU A 611 2.71 37.30 14.90
C GLU A 611 2.25 37.55 16.35
N GLU A 612 1.15 36.92 16.79
CA GLU A 612 0.68 36.94 18.19
C GLU A 612 1.78 36.42 19.15
N GLU A 613 2.40 35.29 18.81
CA GLU A 613 3.43 34.65 19.62
C GLU A 613 4.79 35.40 19.54
N VAL A 614 5.12 36.06 18.42
CA VAL A 614 6.22 37.03 18.32
C VAL A 614 5.95 38.23 19.23
N THR A 615 4.74 38.77 19.22
CA THR A 615 4.34 39.91 20.06
C THR A 615 4.42 39.56 21.54
N LYS A 616 4.01 38.34 21.90
CA LYS A 616 4.17 37.79 23.26
C LYS A 616 5.64 37.64 23.65
N ARG A 617 6.48 37.01 22.83
CA ARG A 617 7.92 36.89 23.11
C ARG A 617 8.64 38.23 23.20
N LYS A 618 8.26 39.22 22.40
CA LYS A 618 8.80 40.59 22.50
C LYS A 618 8.48 41.24 23.85
N LYS A 619 7.32 40.94 24.46
CA LYS A 619 7.01 41.36 25.84
C LYS A 619 7.86 40.61 26.88
N GLU A 620 7.94 39.28 26.78
CA GLU A 620 8.79 38.43 27.63
C GLU A 620 10.27 38.89 27.59
N MET A 621 10.78 39.31 26.43
CA MET A 621 12.12 39.88 26.26
C MET A 621 12.31 41.25 26.94
N VAL A 622 11.28 42.10 27.00
CA VAL A 622 11.34 43.39 27.70
C VAL A 622 11.34 43.17 29.22
N GLU A 623 10.62 42.17 29.72
CA GLU A 623 10.65 41.78 31.13
C GLU A 623 12.02 41.19 31.52
N LEU A 624 12.57 40.27 30.71
CA LEU A 624 13.92 39.74 30.90
C LEU A 624 15.01 40.82 30.92
N ARG A 625 14.92 41.84 30.04
CA ARG A 625 15.84 42.99 30.07
C ARG A 625 15.78 43.75 31.38
N LYS A 626 14.58 44.07 31.88
CA LYS A 626 14.40 44.73 33.19
C LYS A 626 14.93 43.88 34.34
N SER A 627 14.80 42.56 34.28
CA SER A 627 15.40 41.66 35.28
C SER A 627 16.93 41.66 35.23
N ILE A 628 17.54 41.71 34.04
CA ILE A 628 18.99 41.85 33.89
C ILE A 628 19.47 43.21 34.42
N GLU A 629 18.81 44.31 34.04
CA GLU A 629 19.09 45.67 34.53
C GLU A 629 18.98 45.75 36.07
N ALA A 630 17.99 45.08 36.67
CA ALA A 630 17.81 45.03 38.12
C ALA A 630 18.92 44.24 38.84
N VAL A 631 19.38 43.11 38.28
CA VAL A 631 20.51 42.33 38.81
C VAL A 631 21.83 43.11 38.65
N GLU A 632 22.04 43.75 37.50
CA GLU A 632 23.22 44.61 37.26
C GLU A 632 23.26 45.80 38.24
N ALA A 633 22.10 46.38 38.56
CA ALA A 633 21.98 47.42 39.57
C ALA A 633 22.09 46.91 41.03
N ALA A 634 21.98 45.60 41.28
CA ALA A 634 22.22 44.97 42.59
C ALA A 634 23.72 44.71 42.79
N ILE A 635 24.37 44.11 41.79
CA ILE A 635 25.82 43.90 41.70
C ILE A 635 26.55 45.24 41.90
N ALA A 636 26.12 46.29 41.19
CA ALA A 636 26.71 47.63 41.28
C ALA A 636 26.52 48.32 42.66
N LYS A 637 25.68 47.78 43.55
CA LYS A 637 25.46 48.26 44.92
C LYS A 637 26.13 47.40 46.00
N GLY A 638 26.78 46.30 45.63
CA GLY A 638 27.46 45.40 46.58
C GLY A 638 26.49 44.64 47.49
N GLY A 639 25.35 44.19 46.95
CA GLY A 639 24.38 43.38 47.69
C GLY A 639 24.90 41.97 48.00
N CYS A 640 24.76 41.53 49.25
CA CYS A 640 25.07 40.15 49.66
C CYS A 640 23.83 39.48 50.26
N LEU A 641 23.23 38.50 49.55
CA LEU A 641 22.19 37.61 50.09
C LEU A 641 22.07 36.29 49.31
N GLY A 642 22.57 35.19 49.90
CA GLY A 642 22.08 33.82 49.68
C GLY A 642 22.38 33.09 48.36
N ASP A 643 23.35 32.17 48.41
CA ASP A 643 23.44 30.88 47.69
C ASP A 643 23.30 30.78 46.15
N MET A 644 23.02 31.85 45.42
CA MET A 644 23.34 31.95 43.99
C MET A 644 24.16 33.21 43.73
N ASN A 645 25.33 33.05 43.13
CA ASN A 645 26.22 34.17 42.83
C ASN A 645 25.56 35.07 41.77
N GLU A 646 25.47 36.39 42.01
CA GLU A 646 24.67 37.29 41.18
C GLU A 646 25.06 37.25 39.69
N ALA A 647 26.36 37.05 39.42
CA ALA A 647 26.90 36.84 38.07
C ALA A 647 26.34 35.58 37.36
N GLN A 648 26.08 34.48 38.08
CA GLN A 648 25.47 33.27 37.51
C GLN A 648 24.00 33.50 37.16
N THR A 649 23.27 34.24 37.99
CA THR A 649 21.89 34.67 37.72
C THR A 649 21.85 35.61 36.50
N GLN A 650 22.79 36.55 36.40
CA GLN A 650 22.95 37.45 35.26
C GLN A 650 23.27 36.68 33.96
N GLU A 651 24.18 35.72 34.00
CA GLU A 651 24.55 34.85 32.87
C GLU A 651 23.35 34.00 32.41
N PHE A 652 22.63 33.37 33.33
CA PHE A 652 21.42 32.60 33.04
C PHE A 652 20.33 33.45 32.36
N LEU A 653 20.06 34.65 32.88
CA LEU A 653 19.08 35.57 32.29
C LEU A 653 19.51 36.05 30.89
N LYS A 654 20.82 36.30 30.68
CA LYS A 654 21.36 36.65 29.35
C LYS A 654 21.23 35.49 28.36
N ALA A 655 21.55 34.26 28.77
CA ALA A 655 21.33 33.06 27.95
C ALA A 655 19.84 32.82 27.61
N GLN A 656 18.92 33.09 28.55
CA GLN A 656 17.48 33.07 28.27
C GLN A 656 17.07 34.16 27.27
N LEU A 657 17.59 35.38 27.40
CA LEU A 657 17.32 36.48 26.48
C LEU A 657 17.83 36.17 25.05
N GLU A 658 19.02 35.58 24.90
CA GLU A 658 19.54 35.10 23.61
C GLU A 658 18.73 33.92 23.03
N GLY A 659 18.19 33.06 23.88
CA GLY A 659 17.27 32.00 23.48
C GLY A 659 15.97 32.58 22.90
N GLN A 660 15.38 33.56 23.58
CA GLN A 660 14.17 34.25 23.13
C GLN A 660 14.43 35.08 21.85
N GLN A 661 15.57 35.77 21.74
CA GLN A 661 15.96 36.49 20.51
C GLN A 661 16.01 35.57 19.29
N ARG A 662 16.66 34.41 19.41
CA ARG A 662 16.69 33.40 18.34
C ARG A 662 15.30 32.88 18.01
N SER A 663 14.48 32.59 19.03
CA SER A 663 13.11 32.14 18.83
C SER A 663 12.22 33.18 18.13
N VAL A 664 12.37 34.47 18.44
CA VAL A 664 11.68 35.56 17.74
C VAL A 664 12.09 35.61 16.27
N GLY A 665 13.39 35.57 15.95
CA GLY A 665 13.86 35.59 14.56
C GLY A 665 13.41 34.37 13.73
N GLU A 666 13.34 33.19 14.34
CA GLU A 666 12.75 32.00 13.70
C GLU A 666 11.25 32.15 13.45
N LEU A 667 10.51 32.78 14.37
CA LEU A 667 9.07 32.99 14.25
C LEU A 667 8.72 34.09 13.25
N GLU A 668 9.46 35.21 13.22
CA GLU A 668 9.27 36.28 12.23
C GLU A 668 9.51 35.77 10.80
N LYS A 669 10.57 34.97 10.61
CA LYS A 669 10.83 34.25 9.35
C LYS A 669 9.69 33.30 8.98
N LYS A 670 9.08 32.63 9.96
CA LYS A 670 7.93 31.74 9.76
C LYS A 670 6.65 32.51 9.42
N THR A 671 6.41 33.68 10.00
CA THR A 671 5.30 34.58 9.64
C THR A 671 5.41 34.96 8.17
N SER A 672 6.56 35.51 7.75
CA SER A 672 6.81 35.91 6.36
C SER A 672 6.65 34.75 5.35
N VAL A 673 7.13 33.54 5.69
CA VAL A 673 6.92 32.34 4.86
C VAL A 673 5.44 31.96 4.77
N ASN A 674 4.66 32.11 5.84
CA ASN A 674 3.21 31.86 5.82
C ASN A 674 2.47 32.91 4.98
N GLU A 675 2.81 34.20 5.08
CA GLU A 675 2.20 35.29 4.29
C GLU A 675 2.47 35.15 2.79
N ALA A 676 3.72 34.82 2.42
CA ALA A 676 4.09 34.51 1.05
C ALA A 676 3.33 33.26 0.54
N SER A 677 3.17 32.24 1.38
CA SER A 677 2.38 31.04 1.06
C SER A 677 0.89 31.34 0.89
N ALA A 678 0.31 32.21 1.73
CA ALA A 678 -1.08 32.67 1.60
C ALA A 678 -1.30 33.44 0.29
N THR A 679 -0.38 34.34 -0.06
CA THR A 679 -0.45 35.12 -1.30
C THR A 679 -0.35 34.19 -2.53
N THR A 680 0.63 33.28 -2.52
CA THR A 680 0.78 32.24 -3.55
C THR A 680 -0.47 31.34 -3.66
N ALA A 681 -1.13 31.03 -2.54
CA ALA A 681 -2.35 30.24 -2.53
C ALA A 681 -3.55 31.01 -3.13
N ARG A 682 -3.70 32.31 -2.84
CA ARG A 682 -4.71 33.18 -3.48
C ARG A 682 -4.48 33.34 -4.98
N GLU A 683 -3.22 33.46 -5.40
CA GLU A 683 -2.85 33.52 -6.83
C GLU A 683 -3.24 32.22 -7.53
N ARG A 684 -2.83 31.05 -7.00
CA ARG A 684 -3.26 29.74 -7.51
C ARG A 684 -4.77 29.54 -7.48
N GLN A 685 -5.48 30.08 -6.48
CA GLN A 685 -6.94 30.03 -6.42
C GLN A 685 -7.57 30.87 -7.54
N ARG A 686 -7.00 32.03 -7.86
CA ARG A 686 -7.43 32.88 -8.98
C ARG A 686 -7.10 32.26 -10.33
N GLU A 687 -5.90 31.71 -10.50
CA GLU A 687 -5.49 30.94 -11.67
C GLU A 687 -6.41 29.74 -11.89
N TRP A 688 -6.74 29.00 -10.83
CA TRP A 688 -7.68 27.88 -10.86
C TRP A 688 -9.09 28.33 -11.25
N LEU A 689 -9.61 29.41 -10.64
CA LEU A 689 -10.94 29.95 -10.97
C LEU A 689 -10.99 30.44 -12.42
N ALA A 690 -9.93 31.07 -12.92
CA ALA A 690 -9.80 31.48 -14.31
C ALA A 690 -9.70 30.27 -15.26
N ALA A 691 -8.90 29.26 -14.92
CA ALA A 691 -8.78 28.02 -15.67
C ALA A 691 -10.13 27.28 -15.77
N VAL A 692 -10.86 27.15 -14.66
CA VAL A 692 -12.19 26.52 -14.63
C VAL A 692 -13.25 27.37 -15.33
N SER A 693 -13.19 28.70 -15.23
CA SER A 693 -14.09 29.57 -16.01
C SER A 693 -13.83 29.44 -17.52
N ALA A 694 -12.56 29.46 -17.96
CA ALA A 694 -12.17 29.27 -19.36
C ALA A 694 -12.51 27.86 -19.89
N PHE A 695 -12.40 26.85 -19.03
CA PHE A 695 -12.77 25.45 -19.27
C PHE A 695 -14.28 25.26 -19.38
N SER A 696 -15.09 25.78 -18.46
CA SER A 696 -16.55 25.77 -18.58
C SER A 696 -17.07 26.60 -19.76
N ALA A 697 -16.26 27.55 -20.26
CA ALA A 697 -16.55 28.35 -21.44
C ALA A 697 -15.84 27.87 -22.73
N GLY A 698 -15.07 26.77 -22.72
CA GLY A 698 -14.15 26.50 -23.85
C GLY A 698 -13.32 25.21 -23.82
N GLY A 699 -13.35 24.44 -22.74
CA GLY A 699 -12.74 23.12 -22.65
C GLY A 699 -13.64 22.09 -23.31
N SER A 700 -13.34 21.71 -24.56
CA SER A 700 -14.27 20.93 -25.40
C SER A 700 -14.31 19.44 -25.08
N SER A 701 -13.30 18.91 -24.38
CA SER A 701 -13.29 17.53 -23.88
C SER A 701 -12.38 17.38 -22.66
N LEU A 702 -12.65 16.33 -21.90
CA LEU A 702 -12.35 16.20 -20.48
C LEU A 702 -12.09 14.73 -20.13
N VAL A 703 -11.05 14.42 -19.35
CA VAL A 703 -10.87 13.03 -18.87
C VAL A 703 -10.08 12.92 -17.55
N PRO A 704 -10.53 12.09 -16.58
CA PRO A 704 -9.78 11.80 -15.37
C PRO A 704 -8.71 10.72 -15.59
N VAL A 705 -7.55 10.96 -15.00
CA VAL A 705 -6.42 10.03 -14.87
C VAL A 705 -6.28 9.68 -13.39
N LEU A 706 -6.49 8.41 -13.05
CA LEU A 706 -6.60 7.91 -11.68
C LEU A 706 -5.41 7.00 -11.33
N PRO A 707 -4.35 7.50 -10.65
CA PRO A 707 -3.29 6.64 -10.16
C PRO A 707 -3.83 5.71 -9.06
N ILE A 708 -3.44 4.42 -9.10
CA ILE A 708 -3.85 3.40 -8.13
C ILE A 708 -2.68 2.50 -7.73
N GLY A 709 -2.77 1.88 -6.54
CA GLY A 709 -1.72 1.02 -5.98
C GLY A 709 -0.41 1.74 -5.74
N ASP A 710 0.72 1.05 -5.92
CA ASP A 710 2.07 1.62 -5.75
C ASP A 710 2.33 2.84 -6.66
N SER A 711 1.58 3.03 -7.75
CA SER A 711 1.63 4.25 -8.57
C SER A 711 1.22 5.48 -7.77
N MET A 712 0.25 5.30 -6.87
CA MET A 712 -0.42 6.32 -6.07
C MET A 712 0.20 6.49 -4.68
N LEU A 713 0.51 5.38 -4.01
CA LEU A 713 0.97 5.34 -2.62
C LEU A 713 1.90 4.15 -2.42
N GLU A 714 3.19 4.42 -2.23
CA GLU A 714 4.21 3.39 -2.08
C GLU A 714 4.05 2.62 -0.75
N PRO A 715 3.96 1.29 -0.77
CA PRO A 715 3.81 0.48 0.44
C PRO A 715 5.17 0.21 1.12
N PHE A 716 5.20 0.24 2.45
CA PHE A 716 6.31 -0.36 3.21
C PHE A 716 6.05 -1.86 3.37
N TRP A 717 6.86 -2.70 2.71
CA TRP A 717 6.58 -4.14 2.61
C TRP A 717 6.54 -4.87 3.96
N PRO A 718 7.41 -4.58 4.96
CA PRO A 718 7.33 -5.18 6.31
C PRO A 718 6.08 -4.80 7.13
N GLN A 719 5.18 -3.97 6.62
CA GLN A 719 3.85 -3.70 7.19
C GLN A 719 2.72 -4.30 6.34
N GLY A 720 3.03 -5.08 5.30
CA GLY A 720 2.06 -5.72 4.40
C GLY A 720 1.23 -4.75 3.55
N LEU A 721 1.61 -3.48 3.41
CA LEU A 721 0.67 -2.44 2.97
C LEU A 721 0.26 -2.48 1.49
N GLY A 722 0.90 -3.30 0.64
CA GLY A 722 0.75 -3.32 -0.83
C GLY A 722 -0.68 -3.57 -1.32
N SER A 723 -1.06 -4.83 -1.52
CA SER A 723 -2.43 -5.18 -1.93
C SER A 723 -3.48 -4.66 -0.95
N ASN A 724 -3.18 -4.74 0.35
CA ASN A 724 -4.08 -4.39 1.45
C ASN A 724 -4.57 -2.93 1.41
N ARG A 725 -3.73 -1.95 1.02
CA ARG A 725 -4.19 -0.59 0.73
C ARG A 725 -4.55 -0.39 -0.74
N GLY A 726 -3.78 -1.01 -1.64
CA GLY A 726 -3.92 -0.85 -3.08
C GLY A 726 -5.32 -1.22 -3.58
N PHE A 727 -5.92 -2.29 -3.07
CA PHE A 727 -7.29 -2.70 -3.44
C PHE A 727 -8.31 -1.59 -3.16
N HIS A 728 -8.19 -0.87 -2.04
CA HIS A 728 -9.07 0.26 -1.75
C HIS A 728 -8.83 1.40 -2.75
N THR A 729 -7.58 1.75 -3.06
CA THR A 729 -7.29 2.80 -4.06
C THR A 729 -7.88 2.50 -5.43
N ALA A 730 -7.99 1.21 -5.80
CA ALA A 730 -8.65 0.73 -7.02
C ALA A 730 -10.17 0.85 -6.94
N LEU A 731 -10.79 0.36 -5.86
CA LEU A 731 -12.24 0.43 -5.65
C LEU A 731 -12.74 1.87 -5.58
N ASP A 732 -12.03 2.74 -4.87
CA ASP A 732 -12.27 4.19 -4.79
C ASP A 732 -12.13 4.88 -6.17
N ALA A 733 -11.32 4.33 -7.08
CA ALA A 733 -11.14 4.86 -8.44
C ALA A 733 -12.28 4.42 -9.37
N VAL A 734 -12.68 3.14 -9.30
CA VAL A 734 -13.86 2.63 -10.03
C VAL A 734 -15.13 3.34 -9.59
N TRP A 735 -15.28 3.63 -8.29
CA TRP A 735 -16.39 4.44 -7.80
C TRP A 735 -16.39 5.86 -8.36
N ALA A 736 -15.24 6.53 -8.46
CA ALA A 736 -15.15 7.84 -9.10
C ALA A 736 -15.60 7.79 -10.59
N VAL A 737 -15.28 6.72 -11.33
CA VAL A 737 -15.78 6.54 -12.71
C VAL A 737 -17.30 6.32 -12.75
N GLN A 738 -17.87 5.62 -11.76
CA GLN A 738 -19.33 5.48 -11.64
C GLN A 738 -20.00 6.84 -11.38
N VAL A 739 -19.55 7.57 -10.37
CA VAL A 739 -20.09 8.89 -10.00
C VAL A 739 -19.94 9.89 -11.15
N MET A 740 -18.85 9.81 -11.92
CA MET A 740 -18.67 10.66 -13.11
C MET A 740 -19.76 10.42 -14.17
N LYS A 741 -20.29 9.19 -14.27
CA LYS A 741 -21.35 8.83 -15.22
C LYS A 741 -22.76 9.15 -14.69
N SER A 742 -23.00 9.14 -13.36
CA SER A 742 -24.30 9.47 -12.75
C SER A 742 -24.49 10.94 -12.40
N GLU A 743 -23.46 11.58 -11.84
CA GLU A 743 -23.52 12.91 -11.22
C GLU A 743 -22.53 13.92 -11.85
N GLY A 744 -21.64 13.46 -12.73
CA GLY A 744 -20.67 14.29 -13.44
C GLY A 744 -19.30 14.38 -12.76
N LEU A 745 -18.35 15.02 -13.45
CA LEU A 745 -16.94 14.97 -13.05
C LEU A 745 -16.69 15.62 -11.67
N GLU A 746 -17.29 16.76 -11.34
CA GLU A 746 -17.04 17.44 -10.06
C GLU A 746 -17.38 16.56 -8.85
N ALA A 747 -18.55 15.89 -8.86
CA ALA A 747 -18.94 14.92 -7.84
C ALA A 747 -17.94 13.76 -7.72
N ALA A 748 -17.43 13.25 -8.85
CA ALA A 748 -16.41 12.21 -8.86
C ALA A 748 -15.06 12.67 -8.28
N LEU A 749 -14.67 13.92 -8.52
CA LEU A 749 -13.45 14.50 -7.95
C LEU A 749 -13.58 14.78 -6.44
N LEU A 750 -14.76 15.21 -5.99
CA LEU A 750 -15.11 15.36 -4.57
C LEU A 750 -15.02 14.02 -3.84
N GLU A 751 -15.70 12.98 -4.33
CA GLU A 751 -15.62 11.62 -3.79
C GLU A 751 -14.16 11.13 -3.77
N ARG A 752 -13.47 11.18 -4.91
CA ARG A 752 -12.07 10.72 -5.01
C ARG A 752 -11.13 11.47 -4.06
N SER A 753 -11.36 12.74 -3.79
CA SER A 753 -10.61 13.53 -2.80
C SER A 753 -10.90 13.08 -1.37
N PHE A 754 -12.19 13.03 -1.01
CA PHE A 754 -12.65 12.70 0.35
C PHE A 754 -12.13 11.34 0.81
N TRP A 755 -12.27 10.30 -0.03
CA TRP A 755 -11.81 8.95 0.31
C TRP A 755 -10.28 8.84 0.33
N TYR A 756 -9.57 9.57 -0.54
CA TYR A 756 -8.10 9.59 -0.51
C TYR A 756 -7.55 10.23 0.77
N ASP A 757 -8.08 11.38 1.20
CA ASP A 757 -7.65 12.02 2.44
C ASP A 757 -8.01 11.18 3.68
N LEU A 758 -9.18 10.53 3.70
CA LEU A 758 -9.58 9.59 4.77
C LEU A 758 -8.59 8.42 4.86
N MET A 759 -8.29 7.81 3.71
CA MET A 759 -7.36 6.69 3.56
C MET A 759 -5.92 7.03 3.98
N LEU A 760 -5.48 8.27 3.75
CA LEU A 760 -4.15 8.76 4.16
C LEU A 760 -4.04 9.01 5.67
N GLN A 761 -5.10 9.51 6.30
CA GLN A 761 -5.08 9.87 7.72
C GLN A 761 -5.30 8.68 8.65
N ALA A 762 -6.20 7.77 8.27
CA ALA A 762 -6.66 6.74 9.17
C ALA A 762 -5.56 5.70 9.52
N THR A 763 -5.48 5.34 10.80
CA THR A 763 -4.75 4.15 11.23
C THR A 763 -5.54 2.92 10.80
N TRP A 764 -5.04 2.21 9.78
CA TRP A 764 -5.68 1.02 9.22
C TRP A 764 -5.81 -0.17 10.19
N ASN A 765 -5.20 -0.09 11.37
CA ASN A 765 -5.32 -1.10 12.42
C ASN A 765 -6.72 -1.03 13.07
N ASN A 766 -7.50 -2.11 12.94
CA ASN A 766 -8.74 -2.42 13.66
C ASN A 766 -9.75 -1.26 13.80
N GLY A 767 -10.67 -1.14 12.83
CA GLY A 767 -11.83 -0.25 12.92
C GLY A 767 -11.81 0.96 11.99
N LEU A 768 -10.97 0.94 10.95
CA LEU A 768 -11.15 1.75 9.74
C LEU A 768 -12.07 1.07 8.72
N LEU A 769 -11.97 -0.26 8.61
CA LEU A 769 -12.65 -1.06 7.60
C LEU A 769 -13.75 -1.93 8.22
N ARG A 770 -14.89 -1.96 7.54
CA ARG A 770 -15.99 -2.91 7.78
C ARG A 770 -15.55 -4.34 7.38
N PRO A 771 -16.20 -5.40 7.87
CA PRO A 771 -16.04 -6.76 7.35
C PRO A 771 -16.21 -6.82 5.82
N ALA A 772 -15.56 -7.78 5.15
CA ALA A 772 -15.50 -7.82 3.69
C ALA A 772 -16.80 -8.21 2.97
N ASP A 773 -17.76 -8.83 3.67
CA ASP A 773 -19.05 -9.14 3.03
C ASP A 773 -19.84 -7.86 2.73
N GLY A 774 -20.32 -7.74 1.50
CA GLY A 774 -20.99 -6.56 0.98
C GLY A 774 -20.05 -5.48 0.42
N TRP A 775 -18.72 -5.66 0.47
CA TRP A 775 -17.78 -4.72 -0.14
C TRP A 775 -18.06 -4.51 -1.64
N SER A 776 -17.91 -3.25 -2.07
CA SER A 776 -18.11 -2.81 -3.45
C SER A 776 -17.18 -1.66 -3.83
N ALA A 777 -17.28 -1.20 -5.07
CA ALA A 777 -16.77 0.10 -5.49
C ALA A 777 -17.13 1.21 -4.48
N ASP A 778 -18.39 1.33 -4.03
CA ASP A 778 -18.80 2.38 -3.08
C ASP A 778 -17.98 2.30 -1.77
N PRO A 779 -17.15 3.30 -1.47
CA PRO A 779 -16.34 3.32 -0.26
C PRO A 779 -17.15 3.31 1.04
N ALA A 780 -18.43 3.74 1.02
CA ALA A 780 -19.32 3.63 2.18
C ALA A 780 -19.59 2.18 2.60
N THR A 781 -19.49 1.21 1.68
CA THR A 781 -19.56 -0.23 1.98
C THR A 781 -18.29 -0.79 2.63
N ARG A 782 -17.18 -0.03 2.59
CA ARG A 782 -15.84 -0.48 3.03
C ARG A 782 -15.35 0.26 4.27
N TYR A 783 -15.56 1.57 4.36
CA TYR A 783 -15.10 2.39 5.47
C TYR A 783 -16.13 2.48 6.60
N GLU A 784 -15.64 2.40 7.83
CA GLU A 784 -16.43 2.51 9.05
C GLU A 784 -17.07 3.89 9.20
N GLY A 785 -18.37 3.94 9.56
CA GLY A 785 -19.15 5.19 9.60
C GLY A 785 -18.52 6.28 10.48
N LYS A 786 -17.98 5.90 11.64
CA LYS A 786 -17.21 6.78 12.53
C LYS A 786 -15.99 7.44 11.86
N ALA A 787 -15.33 6.78 10.90
CA ALA A 787 -14.20 7.34 10.17
C ALA A 787 -14.69 8.34 9.10
N VAL A 788 -15.85 8.10 8.49
CA VAL A 788 -16.52 9.05 7.58
C VAL A 788 -16.94 10.30 8.35
N VAL A 789 -17.55 10.16 9.54
CA VAL A 789 -17.91 11.29 10.41
C VAL A 789 -16.68 12.08 10.84
N GLN A 790 -15.63 11.41 11.33
CA GLN A 790 -14.36 12.07 11.68
C GLN A 790 -13.75 12.81 10.48
N GLN A 791 -13.85 12.27 9.27
CA GLN A 791 -13.37 12.94 8.05
C GLN A 791 -14.20 14.19 7.72
N LYS A 792 -15.53 14.14 7.85
CA LYS A 792 -16.43 15.32 7.69
C LYS A 792 -16.09 16.41 8.70
N GLU A 793 -15.84 16.04 9.96
CA GLU A 793 -15.38 16.96 11.01
C GLU A 793 -14.03 17.58 10.63
N ILE A 794 -13.07 16.78 10.17
CA ILE A 794 -11.73 17.27 9.79
C ILE A 794 -11.80 18.23 8.59
N TYR A 795 -12.61 17.92 7.58
CA TYR A 795 -12.85 18.77 6.41
C TYR A 795 -13.47 20.12 6.78
N SER A 796 -14.44 20.13 7.71
CA SER A 796 -15.17 21.33 8.13
C SER A 796 -14.51 22.13 9.26
N ASN A 797 -13.68 21.51 10.10
CA ASN A 797 -12.98 22.15 11.22
C ASN A 797 -11.76 22.97 10.74
N PRO A 798 -11.74 24.31 10.90
CA PRO A 798 -10.61 25.13 10.46
C PRO A 798 -9.28 24.84 11.17
N THR A 799 -9.29 24.17 12.32
CA THR A 799 -8.08 23.84 13.10
C THR A 799 -7.32 22.61 12.57
N SER A 800 -7.89 21.86 11.62
CA SER A 800 -7.32 20.65 10.99
C SER A 800 -6.05 20.87 10.15
N LYS A 801 -5.45 22.07 10.17
CA LYS A 801 -4.22 22.44 9.44
C LYS A 801 -4.31 22.08 7.95
N ARG A 802 -3.45 21.16 7.49
CA ARG A 802 -3.34 20.70 6.08
C ARG A 802 -4.54 19.89 5.57
N LEU A 803 -5.54 19.62 6.42
CA LEU A 803 -6.67 18.72 6.14
C LEU A 803 -8.03 19.40 6.32
N PHE A 804 -8.05 20.69 6.69
CA PHE A 804 -9.24 21.53 6.52
C PHE A 804 -9.49 21.72 5.02
N ARG A 805 -10.72 21.51 4.57
CA ARG A 805 -11.12 21.59 3.15
C ARG A 805 -12.34 22.48 2.89
N GLY A 806 -13.05 22.92 3.92
CA GLY A 806 -14.37 23.53 3.80
C GLY A 806 -15.49 22.49 3.72
N SER A 807 -16.72 22.88 4.08
CA SER A 807 -17.89 21.99 4.07
C SER A 807 -18.23 21.45 2.68
N GLY A 808 -18.21 22.32 1.65
CA GLY A 808 -18.48 21.97 0.25
C GLY A 808 -17.48 21.00 -0.39
N ALA A 809 -16.34 20.72 0.25
CA ALA A 809 -15.44 19.64 -0.18
C ALA A 809 -15.93 18.24 0.23
N THR A 810 -17.00 18.14 1.03
CA THR A 810 -17.64 16.87 1.37
C THR A 810 -18.65 16.51 0.27
N PRO A 811 -18.59 15.30 -0.31
CA PRO A 811 -19.60 14.85 -1.27
C PRO A 811 -21.03 14.96 -0.73
N GLU A 812 -21.97 15.40 -1.58
CA GLU A 812 -23.33 15.77 -1.15
C GLU A 812 -24.05 14.64 -0.42
N ARG A 813 -24.01 13.42 -0.97
CA ARG A 813 -24.59 12.21 -0.35
C ARG A 813 -24.07 11.93 1.07
N LEU A 814 -22.86 12.40 1.40
CA LEU A 814 -22.24 12.22 2.71
C LEU A 814 -22.58 13.34 3.69
N LEU A 815 -23.07 14.52 3.24
CA LEU A 815 -23.42 15.63 4.12
C LEU A 815 -24.50 15.22 5.15
N HIS A 816 -25.59 14.62 4.65
CA HIS A 816 -26.74 14.21 5.44
C HIS A 816 -26.64 12.79 6.04
N ALA A 817 -25.60 12.03 5.68
CA ALA A 817 -25.33 10.73 6.29
C ALA A 817 -24.98 10.90 7.79
N VAL A 818 -25.79 10.27 8.65
CA VAL A 818 -25.60 10.18 10.10
C VAL A 818 -25.26 8.74 10.46
N SER A 819 -24.09 8.55 11.09
CA SER A 819 -23.50 7.29 11.62
C SER A 819 -23.42 6.09 10.66
#